data_AF-A0A1G2EQ15-F1
#
_entry.id   AF-A0A1G2EQ15-F1
#
_cell.length_a   1.000
_cell.length_b   1.000
_cell.length_c   1.000
_cell.angle_alpha   90.00
_cell.angle_beta   90.00
_cell.angle_gamma   90.00
#
_symmetry.space_group_name_H-M   'P 1'
#
loop_
_entity.id
_entity.type
_entity.pdbx_description
1 polymer ?
#
loop_
_entity_poly.entity_id
_entity_poly.type
_entity_poly.pdbx_seq_one_letter_code
_entity_poly.pdbx_strand_id
1 'polypeptide(L)'
;CLGLGKNCGTVSDGCGGSLNCGSCGTGYACTSNVCVQNTPSPSCGDGTCNGTETCSMCSQDCGSCPVSGENDYYVSPSGDDSNPGTLAQPFKTIQKCADIAMPGRTCYLRQGTYRETVTPAHSGNSTAPITFKSYPGERATISGADILAGPWTQHQGSIYKTTMDWDLGRGKNQIFVDNAVMIEARWPNVEEVMEGSTVAHGSFATGSGTDCSYTSTTLSLRDGALNAFPANYWVGGTVHATWDQRYHALSGLITSSTPYESYGTLTATVDSSGAGRGNANEYSIYFISGVYNALDRSKEWYYDSSTSTLYLWTPAGDNPANHTVQARRRQKAFILDGLSYINIEDLDMFAGNITTNQNSTHILINRINAKYLSHYTVIDQGDMGEGQKGTRDTGIILDGSYNELRDSTLYHSAGNGVSLIGNNNTVSGSTITYCNYMDTQAANICMGLQKTVNNIVTGNTLRYAGRDLIEHTQAQNATITYNDLAYNRWTSRLTDLGATYAIATDGAGTTIAYNKMHNLRSIGIYFDNSCSNMNVHHNIVWDVDYQNFTSSDICILANSIATNHKIYNNTCVNSIIKVSGPINLDIKNNIASAVTQISGTQGVASNNFTDSANLNFVNLSGKDFHLQSSSWAVDAGINLGLIQDIEGNPIPQGNAPDIGAYESPYASARTECTLGQTQSCSMGLQGVCNAGTKTCQSYGFWGSCIQNIQSSAEVCNDSLDNDCDGIIDCDDSNCFSDIACNPVGLPADYISYWKFEGNANDETEANSGTLIGSGSFASDSEKGSVLSLPGGNGVSYVNCGHAPSIENTIKSDNSFTVSAWVRFNADGALTGAIWGKAVKNVSGISGSWRSYDNKLSFGSVTSNNALTRGVWYHYVAVRDSGTDYLYVNGIRQSNSNANSYTDSVNQDFYIGRAWATSNTYDFPGRIDDVMLYNRALSEAEIRAIYDFQKPAGLAIINPNNQNQTELSSYASILDAIQEAINRIKSLF
;
A
#
# COMPACT_ATOMS: atom_id res chain seq x y z
N CYS A 1 19.87 -34.43 38.05
CA CYS A 1 20.48 -33.31 38.79
C CYS A 1 20.21 -31.98 38.10
N LEU A 2 20.73 -31.73 36.88
CA LEU A 2 20.53 -30.46 36.16
C LEU A 2 19.04 -30.12 35.95
N GLY A 3 18.24 -31.07 35.44
CA GLY A 3 16.78 -30.87 35.26
C GLY A 3 15.97 -30.73 36.56
N LEU A 4 16.57 -30.98 37.73
CA LEU A 4 15.96 -30.77 39.05
C LEU A 4 16.56 -29.55 39.78
N GLY A 5 17.41 -28.77 39.11
CA GLY A 5 18.10 -27.63 39.70
C GLY A 5 19.10 -27.98 40.80
N LYS A 6 19.64 -29.21 40.82
CA LYS A 6 20.59 -29.69 41.85
C LYS A 6 22.01 -29.77 41.30
N ASN A 7 22.99 -29.26 42.05
CA ASN A 7 24.40 -29.18 41.63
C ASN A 7 25.42 -29.67 42.70
N CYS A 8 24.95 -30.28 43.79
CA CYS A 8 25.80 -31.02 44.73
C CYS A 8 25.03 -32.12 45.49
N GLY A 9 25.74 -33.02 46.16
CA GLY A 9 25.14 -34.08 46.99
C GLY A 9 24.47 -35.18 46.16
N THR A 10 23.63 -36.02 46.78
CA THR A 10 22.95 -37.14 46.11
C THR A 10 21.43 -36.99 46.10
N VAL A 11 20.79 -37.39 45.00
CA VAL A 11 19.31 -37.41 44.86
C VAL A 11 18.86 -38.81 44.45
N SER A 12 17.65 -39.22 44.81
CA SER A 12 17.13 -40.53 44.37
C SER A 12 16.94 -40.57 42.86
N ASP A 13 17.21 -41.72 42.25
CA ASP A 13 16.96 -41.97 40.83
C ASP A 13 15.53 -42.44 40.51
N GLY A 14 14.67 -42.60 41.54
CA GLY A 14 13.30 -43.08 41.38
C GLY A 14 13.15 -44.59 41.22
N CYS A 15 14.26 -45.36 41.20
CA CYS A 15 14.31 -46.81 41.01
C CYS A 15 14.89 -47.55 42.23
N GLY A 16 14.99 -46.86 43.38
CA GLY A 16 15.60 -47.39 44.60
C GLY A 16 17.11 -47.15 44.72
N GLY A 17 17.73 -46.43 43.77
CA GLY A 17 19.12 -46.00 43.79
C GLY A 17 19.28 -44.49 44.03
N SER A 18 20.53 -44.03 43.94
CA SER A 18 20.92 -42.62 44.14
C SER A 18 21.88 -42.15 43.06
N LEU A 19 21.63 -40.94 42.56
CA LEU A 19 22.44 -40.23 41.57
C LEU A 19 23.28 -39.13 42.26
N ASN A 20 24.58 -39.08 41.99
CA ASN A 20 25.48 -38.05 42.54
C ASN A 20 25.48 -36.79 41.66
N CYS A 21 25.12 -35.64 42.24
CA CYS A 21 24.99 -34.35 41.59
C CYS A 21 26.24 -33.46 41.68
N GLY A 22 27.35 -33.96 42.24
CA GLY A 22 28.62 -33.23 42.34
C GLY A 22 28.97 -32.77 43.76
N SER A 23 30.05 -32.01 43.87
CA SER A 23 30.57 -31.44 45.13
C SER A 23 30.75 -29.93 44.97
N CYS A 24 30.58 -29.17 46.05
CA CYS A 24 30.79 -27.72 46.01
C CYS A 24 32.28 -27.37 46.00
N GLY A 25 32.62 -26.31 45.25
CA GLY A 25 33.96 -25.71 45.25
C GLY A 25 34.28 -25.00 46.57
N THR A 26 35.55 -24.63 46.75
CA THR A 26 36.03 -23.90 47.93
C THR A 26 35.22 -22.63 48.18
N GLY A 27 34.73 -22.46 49.41
CA GLY A 27 33.89 -21.32 49.81
C GLY A 27 32.38 -21.55 49.70
N TYR A 28 31.93 -22.76 49.36
CA TYR A 28 30.51 -23.12 49.27
C TYR A 28 30.23 -24.43 50.03
N ALA A 29 29.09 -24.51 50.73
CA ALA A 29 28.57 -25.73 51.34
C ALA A 29 27.38 -26.28 50.54
N CYS A 30 27.22 -27.61 50.55
CA CYS A 30 26.09 -28.24 49.90
C CYS A 30 24.86 -28.26 50.81
N THR A 31 23.85 -27.46 50.48
CA THR A 31 22.59 -27.37 51.25
C THR A 31 21.42 -27.73 50.35
N SER A 32 20.62 -28.72 50.74
CA SER A 32 19.48 -29.21 49.94
C SER A 32 19.84 -29.53 48.48
N ASN A 33 21.03 -30.12 48.29
CA ASN A 33 21.61 -30.50 47.00
C ASN A 33 21.92 -29.33 46.05
N VAL A 34 22.08 -28.12 46.61
CA VAL A 34 22.53 -26.92 45.90
C VAL A 34 23.72 -26.30 46.64
N CYS A 35 24.76 -25.91 45.89
CA CYS A 35 25.91 -25.20 46.46
C CYS A 35 25.51 -23.79 46.85
N VAL A 36 25.65 -23.50 48.15
CA VAL A 36 25.41 -22.19 48.74
C VAL A 36 26.71 -21.67 49.34
N GLN A 37 26.99 -20.37 49.22
CA GLN A 37 28.24 -19.79 49.68
C GLN A 37 28.34 -19.86 51.20
N ASN A 38 29.50 -20.24 51.75
CA ASN A 38 29.81 -20.12 53.16
C ASN A 38 29.99 -18.63 53.48
N THR A 39 29.00 -18.02 54.11
CA THR A 39 29.08 -16.63 54.59
C THR A 39 29.96 -16.57 55.85
N PRO A 40 30.94 -15.64 55.94
CA PRO A 40 31.63 -15.35 57.20
C PRO A 40 30.66 -14.76 58.23
N SER A 41 30.96 -14.95 59.51
CA SER A 41 30.20 -14.33 60.61
C SER A 41 30.38 -12.80 60.65
N PRO A 42 29.36 -12.04 61.06
CA PRO A 42 29.38 -10.56 61.06
C PRO A 42 30.41 -9.95 62.04
N SER A 43 31.02 -8.82 61.66
CA SER A 43 32.02 -8.10 62.46
C SER A 43 31.60 -6.65 62.70
N CYS A 44 31.03 -6.37 63.87
CA CYS A 44 30.44 -5.07 64.18
C CYS A 44 31.45 -3.97 64.54
N GLY A 45 31.21 -2.76 64.01
CA GLY A 45 31.86 -1.50 64.38
C GLY A 45 32.98 -1.03 63.45
N ASP A 46 33.08 -1.60 62.24
CA ASP A 46 34.15 -1.29 61.28
C ASP A 46 33.75 -0.33 60.15
N GLY A 47 32.46 0.03 60.06
CA GLY A 47 31.94 0.97 59.06
C GLY A 47 31.88 0.45 57.62
N THR A 48 32.03 -0.86 57.35
CA THR A 48 32.08 -1.42 55.99
C THR A 48 31.06 -2.56 55.79
N CYS A 49 30.16 -2.43 54.82
CA CYS A 49 29.04 -3.38 54.63
C CYS A 49 29.43 -4.60 53.79
N ASN A 50 29.44 -5.81 54.37
CA ASN A 50 29.75 -7.07 53.66
C ASN A 50 28.52 -7.89 53.22
N GLY A 51 27.31 -7.33 53.36
CA GLY A 51 26.06 -7.92 52.87
C GLY A 51 25.37 -8.93 53.82
N THR A 52 25.95 -9.21 54.99
CA THR A 52 25.34 -10.11 56.01
C THR A 52 24.92 -9.42 57.32
N GLU A 53 25.25 -8.14 57.47
CA GLU A 53 24.96 -7.33 58.66
C GLU A 53 23.59 -6.63 58.54
N THR A 54 22.77 -6.73 59.59
CA THR A 54 21.48 -6.02 59.73
C THR A 54 21.47 -5.19 61.00
N CYS A 55 20.71 -4.10 61.07
CA CYS A 55 20.61 -3.27 62.28
C CYS A 55 20.14 -4.05 63.53
N SER A 56 19.41 -5.16 63.35
CA SER A 56 19.02 -6.06 64.45
C SER A 56 20.15 -6.96 64.95
N MET A 57 21.13 -7.29 64.11
CA MET A 57 22.28 -8.13 64.49
C MET A 57 23.52 -7.30 64.86
N CYS A 58 23.59 -6.05 64.38
CA CYS A 58 24.78 -5.23 64.47
C CYS A 58 24.41 -3.74 64.58
N SER A 59 24.07 -3.27 65.78
CA SER A 59 23.52 -1.93 65.98
C SER A 59 24.55 -0.79 65.85
N GLN A 60 25.86 -1.10 65.87
CA GLN A 60 26.92 -0.09 65.83
C GLN A 60 27.24 0.44 64.42
N ASP A 61 26.90 -0.32 63.37
CA ASP A 61 27.02 0.12 61.97
C ASP A 61 25.65 0.54 61.38
N CYS A 62 24.62 0.66 62.22
CA CYS A 62 23.29 1.04 61.81
C CYS A 62 23.27 2.52 61.38
N GLY A 63 22.96 2.76 60.10
CA GLY A 63 23.13 4.05 59.43
C GLY A 63 24.21 4.07 58.34
N SER A 64 25.08 3.05 58.29
CA SER A 64 26.12 2.91 57.25
C SER A 64 25.80 1.84 56.20
N CYS A 65 24.85 0.92 56.47
CA CYS A 65 24.51 -0.20 55.57
C CYS A 65 23.00 -0.31 55.28
N PRO A 66 22.57 -0.51 54.00
CA PRO A 66 21.17 -0.43 53.61
C PRO A 66 20.38 -1.76 53.62
N VAL A 67 19.13 -1.70 54.10
CA VAL A 67 18.09 -2.75 53.98
C VAL A 67 17.36 -2.67 52.62
N SER A 68 16.97 -3.81 52.04
CA SER A 68 16.15 -3.84 50.82
C SER A 68 14.72 -3.35 51.10
N GLY A 69 14.23 -2.43 50.25
CA GLY A 69 12.87 -1.87 50.31
C GLY A 69 12.70 -0.51 51.02
N GLU A 70 13.73 0.01 51.70
CA GLU A 70 13.68 1.28 52.47
C GLU A 70 14.53 2.42 51.86
N ASN A 71 15.16 2.19 50.71
CA ASN A 71 16.21 3.06 50.17
C ASN A 71 16.01 3.46 48.70
N ASP A 72 14.78 3.30 48.18
CA ASP A 72 14.40 3.88 46.90
C ASP A 72 14.09 5.36 47.08
N TYR A 73 14.36 6.14 46.04
CA TYR A 73 14.19 7.59 46.06
C TYR A 73 12.92 8.00 45.36
N TYR A 74 12.33 9.09 45.81
CA TYR A 74 11.11 9.65 45.25
C TYR A 74 11.39 11.06 44.75
N VAL A 75 10.92 11.34 43.54
CA VAL A 75 11.07 12.64 42.87
C VAL A 75 9.67 13.16 42.55
N SER A 76 9.42 14.45 42.76
CA SER A 76 8.14 15.10 42.45
C SER A 76 8.36 16.54 41.98
N PRO A 77 7.58 17.09 41.03
CA PRO A 77 7.76 18.48 40.59
C PRO A 77 7.52 19.51 41.70
N SER A 78 6.75 19.14 42.74
CA SER A 78 6.53 19.95 43.95
C SER A 78 7.51 19.65 45.09
N GLY A 79 8.51 18.79 44.86
CA GLY A 79 9.55 18.45 45.82
C GLY A 79 10.62 19.54 45.96
N ASP A 80 11.68 19.20 46.70
CA ASP A 80 12.86 20.05 46.91
C ASP A 80 14.12 19.17 46.89
N ASP A 81 15.18 19.58 46.19
CA ASP A 81 16.41 18.78 46.08
C ASP A 81 17.24 18.76 47.38
N SER A 82 16.88 19.57 48.36
CA SER A 82 17.39 19.50 49.74
C SER A 82 16.67 18.46 50.60
N ASN A 83 15.51 17.95 50.16
CA ASN A 83 14.81 16.88 50.86
C ASN A 83 15.61 15.57 50.84
N PRO A 84 15.32 14.60 51.73
CA PRO A 84 16.00 13.31 51.74
C PRO A 84 15.59 12.35 50.60
N GLY A 85 14.65 12.73 49.73
CA GLY A 85 14.19 11.86 48.63
C GLY A 85 13.25 10.75 49.09
N THR A 86 12.53 10.92 50.20
CA THR A 86 11.53 9.96 50.70
C THR A 86 10.16 10.25 50.05
N LEU A 87 9.20 9.31 50.14
CA LEU A 87 7.87 9.53 49.57
C LEU A 87 7.16 10.78 50.13
N ALA A 88 7.37 11.08 51.42
CA ALA A 88 6.79 12.24 52.08
C ALA A 88 7.57 13.54 51.83
N GLN A 89 8.88 13.44 51.57
CA GLN A 89 9.76 14.56 51.26
C GLN A 89 10.60 14.20 50.01
N PRO A 90 10.00 14.25 48.81
CA PRO A 90 10.66 13.84 47.59
C PRO A 90 11.66 14.90 47.11
N PHE A 91 12.65 14.47 46.34
CA PHE A 91 13.49 15.37 45.54
C PHE A 91 12.62 16.14 44.54
N LYS A 92 13.14 17.26 44.03
CA LYS A 92 12.48 18.04 42.98
C LYS A 92 12.85 17.54 41.59
N THR A 93 14.13 17.25 41.36
CA THR A 93 14.69 16.92 40.05
C THR A 93 15.04 15.44 39.96
N ILE A 94 14.90 14.89 38.75
CA ILE A 94 15.35 13.53 38.45
C ILE A 94 16.88 13.49 38.53
N GLN A 95 17.56 14.55 38.09
CA GLN A 95 19.01 14.66 38.17
C GLN A 95 19.52 14.48 39.61
N LYS A 96 18.85 15.08 40.61
CA LYS A 96 19.25 14.90 42.01
C LYS A 96 19.25 13.43 42.43
N CYS A 97 18.27 12.66 41.97
CA CYS A 97 18.25 11.22 42.20
C CYS A 97 19.36 10.51 41.42
N ALA A 98 19.53 10.88 40.15
CA ALA A 98 20.51 10.29 39.24
C ALA A 98 21.97 10.49 39.69
N ASP A 99 22.25 11.58 40.42
CA ASP A 99 23.56 11.89 41.01
C ASP A 99 23.97 10.94 42.14
N ILE A 100 22.98 10.37 42.87
CA ILE A 100 23.24 9.62 44.11
C ILE A 100 22.78 8.16 44.06
N ALA A 101 22.03 7.78 43.02
CA ALA A 101 21.53 6.42 42.87
C ALA A 101 22.69 5.44 42.67
N MET A 102 22.75 4.43 43.54
CA MET A 102 23.74 3.34 43.50
C MET A 102 23.10 2.06 42.94
N PRO A 103 23.87 1.03 42.53
CA PRO A 103 23.33 -0.24 42.04
C PRO A 103 22.19 -0.79 42.91
N GLY A 104 21.09 -1.19 42.26
CA GLY A 104 19.89 -1.76 42.91
C GLY A 104 18.90 -0.73 43.45
N ARG A 105 19.14 0.57 43.24
CA ARG A 105 18.20 1.64 43.62
C ARG A 105 17.20 1.95 42.51
N THR A 106 15.99 2.28 42.93
CA THR A 106 14.96 2.85 42.07
C THR A 106 14.72 4.32 42.39
N CYS A 107 14.74 5.17 41.36
CA CYS A 107 14.19 6.52 41.37
C CYS A 107 12.73 6.47 40.91
N TYR A 108 11.78 6.54 41.85
CA TYR A 108 10.36 6.64 41.58
C TYR A 108 9.94 8.08 41.27
N LEU A 109 9.45 8.29 40.06
CA LEU A 109 9.03 9.59 39.56
C LEU A 109 7.52 9.75 39.78
N ARG A 110 7.13 10.72 40.61
CA ARG A 110 5.73 11.08 40.82
C ARG A 110 5.18 11.79 39.58
N GLN A 111 3.86 11.77 39.43
CA GLN A 111 3.14 12.38 38.31
C GLN A 111 3.55 13.84 38.10
N GLY A 112 3.73 14.21 36.83
CA GLY A 112 3.99 15.56 36.38
C GLY A 112 5.13 15.64 35.37
N THR A 113 5.46 16.87 34.96
CA THR A 113 6.43 17.14 33.90
C THR A 113 7.76 17.63 34.46
N TYR A 114 8.83 16.92 34.14
CA TYR A 114 10.22 17.22 34.51
C TYR A 114 10.95 17.77 33.28
N ARG A 115 11.41 19.02 33.36
CA ARG A 115 11.97 19.76 32.21
C ARG A 115 13.49 19.82 32.28
N GLU A 116 14.13 18.67 32.16
CA GLU A 116 15.57 18.51 32.42
C GLU A 116 16.24 17.54 31.43
N THR A 117 17.57 17.53 31.44
CA THR A 117 18.39 16.51 30.79
C THR A 117 19.08 15.73 31.90
N VAL A 118 18.80 14.44 32.01
CA VAL A 118 19.28 13.58 33.11
C VAL A 118 20.52 12.81 32.68
N THR A 119 21.58 12.89 33.47
CA THR A 119 22.84 12.16 33.27
C THR A 119 23.18 11.42 34.56
N PRO A 120 22.85 10.12 34.70
CA PRO A 120 23.15 9.37 35.90
C PRO A 120 24.66 9.28 36.16
N ALA A 121 25.06 9.41 37.43
CA ALA A 121 26.48 9.42 37.82
C ALA A 121 27.10 8.02 37.92
N HIS A 122 26.27 6.99 38.04
CA HIS A 122 26.70 5.63 38.35
C HIS A 122 26.05 4.61 37.41
N SER A 123 26.75 3.49 37.20
CA SER A 123 26.21 2.29 36.57
C SER A 123 25.61 1.35 37.61
N GLY A 124 24.64 0.54 37.21
CA GLY A 124 24.21 -0.63 37.98
C GLY A 124 25.14 -1.83 37.78
N ASN A 125 24.67 -3.01 38.16
CA ASN A 125 25.29 -4.29 37.80
C ASN A 125 24.24 -5.34 37.43
N SER A 126 24.67 -6.51 36.95
CA SER A 126 23.80 -7.58 36.44
C SER A 126 22.76 -8.12 37.42
N THR A 127 22.97 -7.94 38.73
CA THR A 127 22.02 -8.34 39.78
C THR A 127 21.29 -7.17 40.42
N ALA A 128 21.73 -5.93 40.13
CA ALA A 128 21.28 -4.72 40.80
C ALA A 128 21.36 -3.52 39.81
N PRO A 129 20.48 -3.46 38.80
CA PRO A 129 20.38 -2.31 37.91
C PRO A 129 19.92 -1.07 38.68
N ILE A 130 20.26 0.12 38.17
CA ILE A 130 19.66 1.38 38.64
C ILE A 130 18.43 1.66 37.78
N THR A 131 17.28 1.90 38.41
CA THR A 131 16.01 2.04 37.69
C THR A 131 15.43 3.44 37.85
N PHE A 132 15.05 4.09 36.75
CA PHE A 132 14.24 5.30 36.74
C PHE A 132 12.86 4.93 36.21
N LYS A 133 11.82 5.09 37.03
CA LYS A 133 10.47 4.68 36.65
C LYS A 133 9.36 5.51 37.28
N SER A 134 8.21 5.56 36.64
CA SER A 134 7.03 6.18 37.24
C SER A 134 6.65 5.48 38.55
N TYR A 135 6.16 6.25 39.52
CA TYR A 135 5.56 5.69 40.73
C TYR A 135 4.32 4.85 40.36
N PRO A 136 4.08 3.70 41.02
CA PRO A 136 2.96 2.83 40.67
C PRO A 136 1.61 3.56 40.63
N GLY A 137 0.88 3.43 39.51
CA GLY A 137 -0.39 4.10 39.29
C GLY A 137 -0.29 5.55 38.80
N GLU A 138 0.93 6.09 38.67
CA GLU A 138 1.20 7.44 38.17
C GLU A 138 1.96 7.38 36.83
N ARG A 139 2.03 8.51 36.12
CA ARG A 139 2.82 8.68 34.89
C ARG A 139 3.60 9.99 34.93
N ALA A 140 4.92 9.87 34.95
CA ALA A 140 5.85 10.99 34.86
C ALA A 140 6.22 11.27 33.41
N THR A 141 6.33 12.56 33.05
CA THR A 141 6.79 13.00 31.72
C THR A 141 8.13 13.72 31.83
N ILE A 142 9.14 13.29 31.07
CA ILE A 142 10.39 14.04 30.90
C ILE A 142 10.31 14.85 29.61
N SER A 143 10.57 16.16 29.69
CA SER A 143 10.37 17.11 28.60
C SER A 143 11.62 17.90 28.23
N GLY A 144 12.01 17.82 26.96
CA GLY A 144 13.01 18.71 26.35
C GLY A 144 12.47 20.10 25.98
N ALA A 145 11.18 20.36 26.16
CA ALA A 145 10.56 21.68 25.92
C ALA A 145 10.33 22.46 27.24
N ASP A 146 10.31 23.80 27.14
CA ASP A 146 9.98 24.74 28.21
C ASP A 146 8.74 25.58 27.88
N ILE A 147 8.02 26.01 28.91
CA ILE A 147 6.80 26.81 28.80
C ILE A 147 7.14 28.25 28.42
N LEU A 148 6.42 28.79 27.43
CA LEU A 148 6.43 30.20 27.07
C LEU A 148 5.23 30.90 27.72
N ALA A 149 5.39 31.29 28.98
CA ALA A 149 4.30 31.88 29.79
C ALA A 149 3.87 33.28 29.33
N GLY A 150 4.66 33.95 28.49
CA GLY A 150 4.40 35.32 28.04
C GLY A 150 5.23 36.38 28.81
N PRO A 151 4.80 37.66 28.78
CA PRO A 151 3.51 38.13 28.31
C PRO A 151 3.32 38.00 26.79
N TRP A 152 2.14 37.57 26.37
CA TRP A 152 1.73 37.53 24.96
C TRP A 152 1.06 38.85 24.58
N THR A 153 1.52 39.44 23.48
CA THR A 153 0.95 40.69 22.94
C THR A 153 0.46 40.47 21.51
N GLN A 154 -0.70 41.02 21.17
CA GLN A 154 -1.19 40.96 19.80
C GLN A 154 -0.27 41.78 18.91
N HIS A 155 0.19 41.19 17.81
CA HIS A 155 1.06 41.86 16.85
C HIS A 155 0.27 42.39 15.65
N GLN A 156 -0.45 41.50 14.95
CA GLN A 156 -1.26 41.85 13.79
C GLN A 156 -2.31 40.75 13.54
N GLY A 157 -3.59 41.11 13.40
CA GLY A 157 -4.65 40.13 13.17
C GLY A 157 -4.64 39.05 14.26
N SER A 158 -4.55 37.78 13.87
CA SER A 158 -4.44 36.64 14.78
C SER A 158 -3.00 36.25 15.16
N ILE A 159 -2.00 37.03 14.74
CA ILE A 159 -0.60 36.81 15.09
C ILE A 159 -0.31 37.52 16.42
N TYR A 160 0.16 36.74 17.38
CA TYR A 160 0.64 37.20 18.69
C TYR A 160 2.14 37.03 18.78
N LYS A 161 2.77 37.74 19.71
CA LYS A 161 4.21 37.61 19.98
C LYS A 161 4.56 37.61 21.44
N THR A 162 5.66 36.94 21.76
CA THR A 162 6.32 36.91 23.07
C THR A 162 7.84 36.92 22.89
N THR A 163 8.57 37.22 23.95
CA THR A 163 10.01 36.95 24.01
C THR A 163 10.25 35.46 24.21
N MET A 164 11.16 34.89 23.42
CA MET A 164 11.78 33.58 23.64
C MET A 164 13.29 33.83 23.64
N ASP A 165 13.92 33.79 24.82
CA ASP A 165 15.32 34.21 25.02
C ASP A 165 16.37 33.16 24.64
N TRP A 166 15.96 32.16 23.86
CA TRP A 166 16.85 31.12 23.34
C TRP A 166 16.55 30.82 21.89
N ASP A 167 17.56 30.27 21.23
CA ASP A 167 17.49 29.83 19.85
C ASP A 167 18.34 28.57 19.72
N LEU A 168 17.76 27.49 19.21
CA LEU A 168 18.51 26.27 18.89
C LEU A 168 19.23 26.36 17.52
N GLY A 169 18.97 27.43 16.78
CA GLY A 169 19.48 27.69 15.43
C GLY A 169 18.49 27.29 14.35
N ARG A 170 18.80 27.71 13.11
CA ARG A 170 17.99 27.46 11.92
C ARG A 170 17.62 25.98 11.79
N GLY A 171 16.33 25.72 11.66
CA GLY A 171 15.76 24.39 11.51
C GLY A 171 15.86 23.47 12.73
N LYS A 172 16.16 23.98 13.93
CA LYS A 172 16.21 23.17 15.17
C LYS A 172 15.17 23.58 16.20
N ASN A 173 14.58 24.77 16.06
CA ASN A 173 13.49 25.25 16.90
C ASN A 173 12.20 24.48 16.58
N GLN A 174 11.41 24.19 17.62
CA GLN A 174 10.12 23.52 17.49
C GLN A 174 9.17 24.09 18.54
N ILE A 175 7.98 24.52 18.10
CA ILE A 175 6.96 25.13 18.95
C ILE A 175 5.78 24.18 19.07
N PHE A 176 5.15 24.20 20.24
CA PHE A 176 4.00 23.37 20.56
C PHE A 176 2.90 24.20 21.22
N VAL A 177 1.65 23.94 20.85
CA VAL A 177 0.45 24.48 21.50
C VAL A 177 -0.40 23.30 21.95
N ASP A 178 -0.68 23.22 23.25
CA ASP A 178 -1.46 22.13 23.87
C ASP A 178 -0.91 20.73 23.51
N ASN A 179 0.42 20.61 23.51
CA ASN A 179 1.19 19.41 23.18
C ASN A 179 1.12 18.96 21.70
N ALA A 180 0.47 19.73 20.82
CA ALA A 180 0.54 19.54 19.37
C ALA A 180 1.66 20.42 18.79
N VAL A 181 2.41 19.89 17.82
CA VAL A 181 3.44 20.64 17.11
C VAL A 181 2.82 21.74 16.25
N MET A 182 3.49 22.89 16.18
CA MET A 182 3.15 24.01 15.32
C MET A 182 4.09 24.05 14.11
N ILE A 183 3.58 24.61 13.01
CA ILE A 183 4.22 24.66 11.70
C ILE A 183 5.19 25.84 11.66
N GLU A 184 6.47 25.62 11.35
CA GLU A 184 7.34 26.75 11.02
C GLU A 184 6.80 27.40 9.75
N ALA A 185 6.48 28.70 9.81
CA ALA A 185 5.78 29.45 8.77
C ALA A 185 6.34 29.13 7.38
N ARG A 186 5.47 28.70 6.45
CA ARG A 186 5.91 28.06 5.20
C ARG A 186 5.04 28.36 3.99
N TRP A 187 5.59 28.08 2.81
CA TRP A 187 4.88 28.15 1.53
C TRP A 187 5.26 26.96 0.61
N PRO A 188 4.33 26.37 -0.15
CA PRO A 188 2.90 26.66 -0.14
C PRO A 188 2.20 26.11 1.11
N ASN A 189 1.03 26.67 1.38
CA ASN A 189 0.15 26.21 2.45
C ASN A 189 -0.54 24.90 2.07
N VAL A 190 -0.03 23.78 2.57
CA VAL A 190 -0.63 22.45 2.40
C VAL A 190 -1.01 21.84 3.74
N GLU A 191 -1.91 20.86 3.76
CA GLU A 191 -2.14 20.03 4.95
C GLU A 191 -0.89 19.19 5.22
N GLU A 192 -0.52 19.03 6.49
CA GLU A 192 0.82 18.58 6.88
C GLU A 192 1.01 17.04 6.78
N VAL A 193 2.04 16.64 6.02
CA VAL A 193 3.06 15.70 6.50
C VAL A 193 3.55 16.22 7.85
N MET A 194 3.95 15.52 8.90
CA MET A 194 3.99 15.99 10.33
C MET A 194 2.66 15.85 11.09
N GLU A 195 1.50 16.13 10.49
CA GLU A 195 0.19 15.93 11.15
C GLU A 195 -0.43 14.56 10.87
N GLY A 196 0.28 13.66 10.17
CA GLY A 196 -0.24 12.33 9.84
C GLY A 196 -1.21 12.31 8.66
N SER A 197 -1.38 13.42 7.94
CA SER A 197 -2.33 13.48 6.83
C SER A 197 -1.82 12.64 5.64
N THR A 198 -2.71 11.84 5.06
CA THR A 198 -2.47 11.05 3.83
C THR A 198 -2.60 11.90 2.57
N VAL A 199 -2.56 13.23 2.71
CA VAL A 199 -3.02 14.18 1.69
C VAL A 199 -2.05 14.19 0.53
N ALA A 200 -2.64 13.93 -0.63
CA ALA A 200 -2.06 13.85 -1.96
C ALA A 200 -0.81 14.71 -2.15
N HIS A 201 0.23 14.06 -2.67
CA HIS A 201 1.46 14.66 -3.21
C HIS A 201 1.21 15.62 -4.40
N GLY A 202 0.01 16.16 -4.57
CA GLY A 202 -0.42 17.07 -5.63
C GLY A 202 -0.43 18.55 -5.25
N SER A 203 -0.04 18.91 -4.02
CA SER A 203 -0.15 20.30 -3.53
C SER A 203 1.19 20.99 -3.24
N PHE A 204 2.32 20.30 -3.36
CA PHE A 204 3.62 20.95 -3.32
C PHE A 204 3.90 21.67 -4.64
N ALA A 205 4.61 22.80 -4.56
CA ALA A 205 5.00 23.56 -5.74
C ALA A 205 5.90 22.67 -6.64
N THR A 206 5.51 22.55 -7.91
CA THR A 206 6.27 21.80 -8.91
C THR A 206 6.99 22.79 -9.80
N GLY A 207 8.32 22.86 -9.70
CA GLY A 207 9.12 23.59 -10.67
C GLY A 207 9.01 22.92 -12.04
N SER A 208 8.39 23.58 -13.03
CA SER A 208 8.40 23.13 -14.42
C SER A 208 9.35 24.02 -15.23
N GLY A 209 10.45 23.47 -15.74
CA GLY A 209 11.28 24.18 -16.71
C GLY A 209 12.71 23.67 -16.78
N THR A 210 13.31 23.77 -17.97
CA THR A 210 14.68 23.41 -18.34
C THR A 210 15.80 24.19 -17.63
N ASP A 211 15.49 24.95 -16.57
CA ASP A 211 16.39 25.93 -15.95
C ASP A 211 16.55 25.78 -14.41
N CYS A 212 15.99 24.74 -13.79
CA CYS A 212 16.36 24.41 -12.41
C CYS A 212 17.78 23.84 -12.42
N SER A 213 18.65 24.35 -11.57
CA SER A 213 20.05 23.90 -11.52
C SER A 213 20.53 23.71 -10.10
N TYR A 214 21.37 22.70 -9.94
CA TYR A 214 22.06 22.39 -8.70
C TYR A 214 23.56 22.29 -8.98
N THR A 215 24.35 23.02 -8.22
CA THR A 215 25.79 22.82 -8.06
C THR A 215 26.05 22.38 -6.62
N SER A 216 27.26 21.92 -6.31
CA SER A 216 27.62 21.50 -4.94
C SER A 216 27.49 22.61 -3.88
N THR A 217 27.25 23.87 -4.26
CA THR A 217 27.12 25.00 -3.34
C THR A 217 25.88 25.85 -3.57
N THR A 218 25.27 25.77 -4.74
CA THR A 218 24.18 26.68 -5.13
C THR A 218 23.03 25.91 -5.76
N LEU A 219 21.84 26.22 -5.29
CA LEU A 219 20.57 25.78 -5.83
C LEU A 219 19.90 26.96 -6.52
N SER A 220 19.35 26.77 -7.72
CA SER A 220 18.53 27.76 -8.41
C SER A 220 17.23 27.14 -8.92
N LEU A 221 16.12 27.83 -8.63
CA LEU A 221 14.75 27.41 -8.92
C LEU A 221 14.02 28.42 -9.77
N ARG A 222 13.13 27.89 -10.59
CA ARG A 222 12.22 28.65 -11.45
C ARG A 222 10.82 28.04 -11.35
N ASP A 223 9.85 28.87 -10.97
CA ASP A 223 8.46 28.44 -10.81
C ASP A 223 7.51 29.59 -11.12
N GLY A 224 6.45 29.31 -11.90
CA GLY A 224 5.37 30.25 -12.20
C GLY A 224 4.74 30.85 -10.94
N ALA A 225 4.52 30.01 -9.92
CA ALA A 225 3.87 30.42 -8.67
C ALA A 225 4.70 31.41 -7.84
N LEU A 226 6.03 31.38 -7.98
CA LEU A 226 6.91 32.34 -7.31
C LEU A 226 6.78 33.76 -7.88
N ASN A 227 6.23 33.94 -9.09
CA ASN A 227 6.05 35.26 -9.71
C ASN A 227 5.05 36.14 -8.96
N ALA A 228 4.20 35.55 -8.13
CA ALA A 228 3.22 36.28 -7.33
C ALA A 228 3.87 37.12 -6.21
N PHE A 229 5.16 36.90 -5.91
CA PHE A 229 5.85 37.50 -4.78
C PHE A 229 6.90 38.53 -5.24
N PRO A 230 7.07 39.64 -4.50
CA PRO A 230 8.05 40.68 -4.86
C PRO A 230 9.49 40.19 -4.70
N ALA A 231 10.43 40.98 -5.23
CA ALA A 231 11.85 40.68 -5.08
C ALA A 231 12.26 40.59 -3.59
N ASN A 232 13.15 39.65 -3.28
CA ASN A 232 13.67 39.32 -1.96
C ASN A 232 12.65 38.86 -0.90
N TYR A 233 11.41 38.57 -1.29
CA TYR A 233 10.35 38.15 -0.36
C TYR A 233 10.70 36.89 0.45
N TRP A 234 11.52 35.99 -0.10
CA TRP A 234 11.90 34.72 0.54
C TRP A 234 13.31 34.70 1.12
N VAL A 235 14.06 35.80 1.03
CA VAL A 235 15.47 35.86 1.47
C VAL A 235 15.58 35.63 2.98
N GLY A 236 16.53 34.78 3.38
CA GLY A 236 16.72 34.36 4.77
C GLY A 236 15.90 33.12 5.16
N GLY A 237 14.91 32.73 4.35
CA GLY A 237 14.19 31.47 4.52
C GLY A 237 15.01 30.24 4.11
N THR A 238 14.48 29.06 4.42
CA THR A 238 15.04 27.77 4.01
C THR A 238 14.17 27.17 2.93
N VAL A 239 14.74 26.81 1.79
CA VAL A 239 14.07 25.96 0.80
C VAL A 239 14.37 24.50 1.11
N HIS A 240 13.35 23.67 1.10
CA HIS A 240 13.39 22.23 1.31
C HIS A 240 12.86 21.54 0.07
N ALA A 241 13.56 20.53 -0.43
CA ALA A 241 13.16 19.91 -1.68
C ALA A 241 13.73 18.52 -1.91
N THR A 242 12.96 17.68 -2.57
CA THR A 242 13.41 16.39 -3.10
C THR A 242 13.82 16.57 -4.56
N TRP A 243 15.12 16.66 -4.83
CA TRP A 243 15.66 16.80 -6.19
C TRP A 243 15.96 15.42 -6.75
N ASP A 244 15.37 15.05 -7.90
CA ASP A 244 15.31 13.66 -8.36
C ASP A 244 14.52 12.76 -7.38
N GLN A 245 13.45 12.13 -7.90
CA GLN A 245 12.56 11.26 -7.13
C GLN A 245 13.24 9.97 -6.64
N ARG A 246 14.54 9.76 -6.89
CA ARG A 246 15.25 8.56 -6.44
C ARG A 246 15.69 8.64 -4.99
N TYR A 247 16.37 9.71 -4.55
CA TYR A 247 17.26 9.61 -3.39
C TYR A 247 16.70 10.20 -2.09
N HIS A 248 16.87 11.50 -1.85
CA HIS A 248 16.56 12.16 -0.57
C HIS A 248 16.18 13.64 -0.75
N ALA A 249 15.67 14.25 0.31
CA ALA A 249 15.52 15.70 0.38
C ALA A 249 16.86 16.43 0.64
N LEU A 250 16.93 17.69 0.23
CA LEU A 250 17.98 18.66 0.56
C LEU A 250 17.35 19.95 1.09
N SER A 251 18.15 20.74 1.80
CA SER A 251 17.81 22.10 2.19
C SER A 251 18.84 23.12 1.71
N GLY A 252 18.42 24.39 1.61
CA GLY A 252 19.32 25.49 1.35
C GLY A 252 18.82 26.83 1.89
N LEU A 253 19.75 27.71 2.23
CA LEU A 253 19.47 29.08 2.66
C LEU A 253 19.22 29.98 1.45
N ILE A 254 18.04 30.61 1.38
CA ILE A 254 17.67 31.47 0.27
C ILE A 254 18.46 32.79 0.33
N THR A 255 19.21 33.06 -0.73
CA THR A 255 20.07 34.26 -0.88
C THR A 255 19.48 35.28 -1.85
N SER A 256 18.61 34.87 -2.77
CA SER A 256 17.87 35.78 -3.63
C SER A 256 16.51 35.19 -4.06
N SER A 257 15.55 36.06 -4.32
CA SER A 257 14.29 35.67 -4.97
C SER A 257 13.77 36.82 -5.84
N THR A 258 13.40 36.58 -7.09
CA THR A 258 13.06 37.65 -8.04
C THR A 258 11.88 37.25 -8.93
N PRO A 259 10.82 38.08 -9.04
CA PRO A 259 9.77 37.86 -10.04
C PRO A 259 10.25 38.24 -11.45
N TYR A 260 9.84 37.47 -12.45
CA TYR A 260 10.04 37.71 -13.88
C TYR A 260 8.72 37.48 -14.61
N GLU A 261 8.48 38.19 -15.71
CA GLU A 261 7.17 38.31 -16.40
C GLU A 261 6.26 37.07 -16.38
N SER A 262 6.79 35.85 -16.58
CA SER A 262 6.03 34.59 -16.57
C SER A 262 6.41 33.59 -15.45
N TYR A 263 7.35 33.90 -14.56
CA TYR A 263 7.86 33.01 -13.50
C TYR A 263 8.66 33.77 -12.42
N GLY A 264 8.75 33.24 -11.20
CA GLY A 264 9.73 33.70 -10.21
C GLY A 264 10.98 32.83 -10.22
N THR A 265 12.10 33.39 -9.78
CA THR A 265 13.33 32.65 -9.50
C THR A 265 13.71 32.73 -8.04
N LEU A 266 14.38 31.70 -7.54
CA LEU A 266 14.94 31.64 -6.19
C LEU A 266 16.34 31.03 -6.27
N THR A 267 17.32 31.66 -5.63
CA THR A 267 18.67 31.10 -5.46
C THR A 267 18.94 30.85 -3.98
N ALA A 268 19.52 29.70 -3.66
CA ALA A 268 19.88 29.32 -2.31
C ALA A 268 21.29 28.73 -2.24
N THR A 269 21.96 28.94 -1.11
CA THR A 269 23.19 28.21 -0.77
C THR A 269 22.80 26.87 -0.16
N VAL A 270 23.27 25.78 -0.74
CA VAL A 270 22.95 24.42 -0.30
C VAL A 270 23.62 24.13 1.05
N ASP A 271 22.93 23.43 1.95
CA ASP A 271 23.43 23.15 3.29
C ASP A 271 24.40 21.97 3.38
N SER A 272 24.34 21.05 2.42
CA SER A 272 25.28 19.94 2.30
C SER A 272 26.08 20.00 1.00
N SER A 273 27.34 19.59 1.06
CA SER A 273 28.30 19.68 -0.05
C SER A 273 28.34 18.38 -0.88
N GLY A 274 27.26 18.04 -1.59
CA GLY A 274 27.18 16.81 -2.37
C GLY A 274 27.30 16.99 -3.87
N ALA A 275 27.99 16.08 -4.56
CA ALA A 275 27.97 15.97 -6.03
C ALA A 275 26.53 15.78 -6.52
N GLY A 276 26.10 16.57 -7.51
CA GLY A 276 24.74 16.54 -8.06
C GLY A 276 24.40 15.18 -8.65
N ARG A 277 23.82 14.29 -7.84
CA ARG A 277 23.16 13.08 -8.34
C ARG A 277 21.71 13.44 -8.61
N GLY A 278 21.34 13.33 -9.88
CA GLY A 278 19.97 13.49 -10.33
C GLY A 278 19.74 14.66 -11.26
N ASN A 279 18.64 14.58 -12.01
CA ASN A 279 18.26 15.60 -12.96
C ASN A 279 17.38 16.64 -12.27
N ALA A 280 17.89 17.86 -12.09
CA ALA A 280 17.14 18.97 -11.50
C ALA A 280 15.86 19.34 -12.29
N ASN A 281 15.75 18.87 -13.54
CA ASN A 281 14.59 19.04 -14.41
C ASN A 281 13.58 17.88 -14.32
N GLU A 282 13.90 16.76 -13.64
CA GLU A 282 12.98 15.64 -13.41
C GLU A 282 12.34 15.78 -12.02
N TYR A 283 11.20 16.47 -11.99
CA TYR A 283 10.20 16.53 -10.91
C TYR A 283 10.72 16.69 -9.46
N SER A 284 10.67 17.91 -8.92
CA SER A 284 10.99 18.19 -7.51
C SER A 284 9.84 18.89 -6.79
N ILE A 285 9.34 18.22 -5.75
CA ILE A 285 8.48 18.80 -4.72
C ILE A 285 9.36 19.70 -3.86
N TYR A 286 8.99 20.97 -3.69
CA TYR A 286 9.66 21.86 -2.73
C TYR A 286 8.67 22.65 -1.87
N PHE A 287 9.17 23.13 -0.73
CA PHE A 287 8.53 24.13 0.10
C PHE A 287 9.58 25.07 0.69
N ILE A 288 9.16 26.26 1.11
CA ILE A 288 9.98 27.29 1.75
C ILE A 288 9.49 27.44 3.19
N SER A 289 10.39 27.51 4.18
CA SER A 289 10.04 27.77 5.58
C SER A 289 10.95 28.82 6.23
N GLY A 290 10.60 29.27 7.43
CA GLY A 290 11.51 30.03 8.28
C GLY A 290 11.68 31.50 7.86
N VAL A 291 10.66 32.10 7.25
CA VAL A 291 10.61 33.53 6.94
C VAL A 291 9.30 34.13 7.43
N TYR A 292 9.35 35.31 8.05
CA TYR A 292 8.15 35.98 8.61
C TYR A 292 7.05 36.18 7.57
N ASN A 293 7.43 36.45 6.32
CA ASN A 293 6.51 36.65 5.21
C ASN A 293 5.61 35.45 4.92
N ALA A 294 6.02 34.25 5.33
CA ALA A 294 5.25 33.03 5.19
C ALA A 294 4.22 32.83 6.31
N LEU A 295 4.24 33.64 7.38
CA LEU A 295 3.33 33.50 8.53
C LEU A 295 1.98 34.09 8.17
N ASP A 296 1.09 33.28 7.60
CA ASP A 296 -0.14 33.76 6.98
C ASP A 296 -1.40 32.93 7.30
N ARG A 297 -1.26 31.83 8.06
CA ARG A 297 -2.40 31.00 8.49
C ARG A 297 -2.31 30.49 9.93
N SER A 298 -3.43 29.97 10.41
CA SER A 298 -3.50 29.26 11.69
C SER A 298 -2.53 28.09 11.75
N LYS A 299 -1.98 27.83 12.95
CA LYS A 299 -0.97 26.81 13.28
C LYS A 299 0.48 27.17 12.96
N GLU A 300 0.75 28.35 12.43
CA GLU A 300 2.11 28.74 12.06
C GLU A 300 2.83 29.59 13.12
N TRP A 301 4.16 29.53 13.08
CA TRP A 301 5.05 30.34 13.90
C TRP A 301 6.29 30.81 13.15
N TYR A 302 6.89 31.91 13.59
CA TYR A 302 8.18 32.41 13.12
C TYR A 302 8.98 32.96 14.29
N TYR A 303 10.28 32.64 14.37
CA TYR A 303 11.17 33.19 15.39
C TYR A 303 12.19 34.14 14.76
N ASP A 304 12.19 35.39 15.23
CA ASP A 304 13.18 36.40 14.88
C ASP A 304 14.33 36.36 15.88
N SER A 305 15.44 35.73 15.48
CA SER A 305 16.64 35.63 16.32
C SER A 305 17.34 36.96 16.57
N SER A 306 17.11 37.98 15.73
CA SER A 306 17.72 39.31 15.91
C SER A 306 17.08 40.10 17.06
N THR A 307 15.84 39.75 17.42
CA THR A 307 15.07 40.42 18.48
C THR A 307 14.61 39.48 19.59
N SER A 308 14.97 38.19 19.51
CA SER A 308 14.48 37.13 20.42
C SER A 308 12.95 37.09 20.51
N THR A 309 12.26 37.32 19.40
CA THR A 309 10.80 37.42 19.34
C THR A 309 10.21 36.20 18.62
N LEU A 310 9.34 35.47 19.31
CA LEU A 310 8.49 34.45 18.70
C LEU A 310 7.16 35.07 18.28
N TYR A 311 6.80 34.89 17.02
CA TYR A 311 5.49 35.19 16.45
C TYR A 311 4.71 33.89 16.28
N LEU A 312 3.43 33.88 16.65
CA LEU A 312 2.60 32.68 16.71
C LEU A 312 1.16 32.99 16.30
N TRP A 313 0.60 32.15 15.45
CA TRP A 313 -0.83 32.10 15.16
C TRP A 313 -1.40 30.78 15.70
N THR A 314 -2.14 30.84 16.81
CA THR A 314 -2.71 29.62 17.45
C THR A 314 -3.70 28.91 16.52
N PRO A 315 -3.99 27.62 16.74
CA PRO A 315 -4.99 26.91 15.93
C PRO A 315 -6.37 27.58 15.94
N ALA A 316 -6.77 28.19 17.06
CA ALA A 316 -8.03 28.92 17.19
C ALA A 316 -7.94 30.41 16.79
N GLY A 317 -6.73 30.92 16.49
CA GLY A 317 -6.49 32.32 16.15
C GLY A 317 -6.71 33.32 17.29
N ASP A 318 -6.75 32.83 18.53
CA ASP A 318 -6.95 33.58 19.77
C ASP A 318 -5.63 33.82 20.52
N ASN A 319 -5.72 34.38 21.73
CA ASN A 319 -4.55 34.75 22.52
C ASN A 319 -3.82 33.49 23.04
N PRO A 320 -2.51 33.30 22.74
CA PRO A 320 -1.77 32.14 23.20
C PRO A 320 -1.67 32.00 24.73
N ALA A 321 -1.96 33.05 25.51
CA ALA A 321 -2.07 32.96 26.97
C ALA A 321 -3.22 32.04 27.46
N ASN A 322 -4.17 31.69 26.58
CA ASN A 322 -5.23 30.72 26.85
C ASN A 322 -4.76 29.26 26.70
N HIS A 323 -3.54 29.04 26.22
CA HIS A 323 -3.01 27.74 25.84
C HIS A 323 -1.72 27.40 26.59
N THR A 324 -1.37 26.12 26.60
CA THR A 324 -0.03 25.69 27.00
C THR A 324 0.92 25.81 25.81
N VAL A 325 1.59 26.95 25.69
CA VAL A 325 2.62 27.16 24.66
C VAL A 325 3.98 26.70 25.18
N GLN A 326 4.65 25.85 24.42
CA GLN A 326 5.97 25.32 24.76
C GLN A 326 6.91 25.41 23.56
N ALA A 327 8.20 25.61 23.82
CA ALA A 327 9.24 25.57 22.80
C ALA A 327 10.34 24.60 23.20
N ARG A 328 10.86 23.83 22.23
CA ARG A 328 12.01 22.96 22.47
C ARG A 328 13.18 23.79 22.99
N ARG A 329 13.78 23.35 24.09
CA ARG A 329 14.94 23.97 24.73
C ARG A 329 16.13 23.02 24.77
N ARG A 330 15.89 21.72 24.76
CA ARG A 330 16.89 20.64 24.87
C ARG A 330 16.59 19.56 23.84
N GLN A 331 17.63 18.83 23.44
CA GLN A 331 17.49 17.69 22.52
C GLN A 331 17.48 16.35 23.25
N LYS A 332 18.13 16.26 24.41
CA LYS A 332 18.30 15.02 25.17
C LYS A 332 17.51 15.06 26.47
N ALA A 333 16.77 14.00 26.77
CA ALA A 333 16.09 13.76 28.04
C ALA A 333 16.95 12.90 28.98
N PHE A 334 17.61 11.86 28.45
CA PHE A 334 18.59 11.06 29.18
C PHE A 334 19.89 10.91 28.39
N ILE A 335 21.02 11.03 29.08
CA ILE A 335 22.37 10.74 28.56
C ILE A 335 22.90 9.56 29.37
N LEU A 336 22.94 8.39 28.74
CA LEU A 336 23.38 7.12 29.33
C LEU A 336 24.75 6.67 28.80
N ASP A 337 25.44 7.58 28.15
CA ASP A 337 26.76 7.40 27.54
C ASP A 337 27.77 6.81 28.54
N GLY A 338 28.27 5.60 28.26
CA GLY A 338 29.28 4.91 29.07
C GLY A 338 28.73 4.23 30.32
N LEU A 339 27.40 4.23 30.52
CA LEU A 339 26.77 3.58 31.66
C LEU A 339 26.39 2.13 31.34
N SER A 340 26.25 1.33 32.40
CA SER A 340 25.78 -0.04 32.30
C SER A 340 24.66 -0.34 33.28
N TYR A 341 23.78 -1.28 32.93
CA TYR A 341 22.70 -1.77 33.81
C TYR A 341 21.81 -0.64 34.36
N ILE A 342 21.34 0.22 33.44
CA ILE A 342 20.36 1.26 33.74
C ILE A 342 19.03 0.86 33.12
N ASN A 343 17.95 0.94 33.89
CA ASN A 343 16.59 0.73 33.43
C ASN A 343 15.84 2.06 33.39
N ILE A 344 15.21 2.35 32.25
CA ILE A 344 14.27 3.45 32.05
C ILE A 344 12.90 2.82 31.79
N GLU A 345 11.97 2.92 32.74
CA GLU A 345 10.71 2.16 32.67
C GLU A 345 9.45 3.01 32.92
N ASP A 346 8.37 2.75 32.18
CA ASP A 346 7.04 3.31 32.46
C ASP A 346 6.98 4.86 32.42
N LEU A 347 7.75 5.51 31.54
CA LEU A 347 7.85 6.97 31.44
C LEU A 347 7.20 7.51 30.16
N ASP A 348 6.67 8.73 30.25
CA ASP A 348 6.35 9.53 29.07
C ASP A 348 7.53 10.45 28.74
N MET A 349 7.75 10.71 27.46
CA MET A 349 8.80 11.63 26.99
C MET A 349 8.24 12.59 25.95
N PHE A 350 8.72 13.83 26.00
CA PHE A 350 8.28 14.89 25.09
C PHE A 350 9.46 15.74 24.63
N ALA A 351 9.62 15.94 23.33
CA ALA A 351 10.59 16.87 22.76
C ALA A 351 12.06 16.59 23.16
N GLY A 352 12.44 15.34 23.42
CA GLY A 352 13.82 14.95 23.73
C GLY A 352 14.06 13.44 23.66
N ASN A 353 15.30 13.02 23.39
CA ASN A 353 15.67 11.62 23.19
C ASN A 353 16.53 11.01 24.32
N ILE A 354 16.83 9.72 24.19
CA ILE A 354 17.77 8.98 25.05
C ILE A 354 19.00 8.64 24.22
N THR A 355 20.20 8.85 24.77
CA THR A 355 21.45 8.45 24.10
C THR A 355 22.26 7.46 24.92
N THR A 356 22.86 6.49 24.22
CA THR A 356 23.98 5.67 24.70
C THR A 356 25.17 5.86 23.75
N ASN A 357 26.35 5.37 24.13
CA ASN A 357 27.54 5.33 23.28
C ASN A 357 28.16 3.92 23.25
N GLN A 358 29.22 3.73 22.46
CA GLN A 358 29.96 2.47 22.29
C GLN A 358 30.41 1.75 23.58
N ASN A 359 30.52 2.48 24.71
CA ASN A 359 30.92 1.91 26.01
C ASN A 359 29.73 1.52 26.89
N SER A 360 28.50 1.74 26.43
CA SER A 360 27.29 1.50 27.21
C SER A 360 26.82 0.05 27.05
N THR A 361 26.34 -0.59 28.12
CA THR A 361 25.90 -1.98 28.00
C THR A 361 24.80 -2.39 28.98
N HIS A 362 23.91 -3.30 28.57
CA HIS A 362 22.79 -3.76 29.40
C HIS A 362 21.86 -2.62 29.85
N ILE A 363 21.65 -1.63 28.99
CA ILE A 363 20.65 -0.59 29.18
C ILE A 363 19.29 -1.14 28.76
N LEU A 364 18.29 -1.03 29.63
CA LEU A 364 16.90 -1.41 29.33
C LEU A 364 16.03 -0.17 29.24
N ILE A 365 15.39 0.04 28.09
CA ILE A 365 14.35 1.06 27.88
C ILE A 365 13.04 0.32 27.64
N ASN A 366 12.06 0.51 28.51
CA ASN A 366 10.91 -0.39 28.56
C ASN A 366 9.61 0.36 28.87
N ARG A 367 8.53 0.07 28.14
CA ARG A 367 7.19 0.66 28.36
C ARG A 367 7.18 2.19 28.38
N ILE A 368 8.02 2.83 27.54
CA ILE A 368 8.01 4.29 27.40
C ILE A 368 7.03 4.74 26.31
N ASN A 369 6.52 5.95 26.43
CA ASN A 369 5.74 6.64 25.40
C ASN A 369 6.43 7.96 25.06
N ALA A 370 7.15 8.00 23.93
CA ALA A 370 7.98 9.14 23.55
C ALA A 370 7.46 9.86 22.31
N LYS A 371 7.30 11.18 22.41
CA LYS A 371 6.85 12.05 21.33
C LYS A 371 7.90 13.09 20.97
N TYR A 372 8.07 13.35 19.69
CA TYR A 372 8.98 14.39 19.19
C TYR A 372 10.43 14.15 19.64
N LEU A 373 10.95 12.94 19.45
CA LEU A 373 12.28 12.55 19.95
C LEU A 373 13.39 13.48 19.42
N SER A 374 13.43 13.67 18.11
CA SER A 374 14.43 14.51 17.44
C SER A 374 13.76 15.45 16.45
N HIS A 375 14.32 16.65 16.32
CA HIS A 375 13.84 17.65 15.37
C HIS A 375 15.02 18.31 14.66
N TYR A 376 14.95 18.31 13.34
CA TYR A 376 15.70 19.15 12.43
C TYR A 376 14.85 19.39 11.19
N THR A 377 15.03 20.51 10.51
CA THR A 377 14.52 20.75 9.14
C THR A 377 15.65 21.07 8.16
N VAL A 378 16.84 21.42 8.66
CA VAL A 378 18.04 21.63 7.84
C VAL A 378 18.81 20.32 7.66
N ILE A 379 19.14 20.00 6.41
CA ILE A 379 19.91 18.83 5.97
C ILE A 379 21.32 19.30 5.61
N ASP A 380 22.18 19.38 6.62
CA ASP A 380 23.56 19.89 6.57
C ASP A 380 24.63 18.77 6.53
N GLN A 381 24.21 17.51 6.38
CA GLN A 381 25.10 16.35 6.36
C GLN A 381 24.73 15.40 5.23
N GLY A 382 25.75 14.77 4.66
CA GLY A 382 25.62 13.78 3.58
C GLY A 382 25.47 14.39 2.19
N ASP A 383 25.67 13.55 1.18
CA ASP A 383 25.59 13.92 -0.24
C ASP A 383 24.27 13.45 -0.86
N MET A 384 23.92 14.00 -2.04
CA MET A 384 22.88 13.42 -2.90
C MET A 384 23.25 11.98 -3.27
N GLY A 385 22.58 11.01 -2.66
CA GLY A 385 22.83 9.57 -2.81
C GLY A 385 23.42 8.87 -1.58
N GLU A 386 23.88 9.61 -0.57
CA GLU A 386 24.43 9.04 0.70
C GLU A 386 23.95 9.80 1.94
N GLY A 387 22.79 10.48 1.89
CA GLY A 387 22.31 11.48 2.87
C GLY A 387 22.30 11.05 4.35
N GLN A 388 23.47 11.15 5.01
CA GLN A 388 23.76 10.66 6.36
C GLN A 388 23.01 11.39 7.49
N LYS A 389 22.37 12.53 7.22
CA LYS A 389 21.72 13.34 8.25
C LYS A 389 20.68 12.53 9.04
N GLY A 390 20.83 12.50 10.35
CA GLY A 390 19.87 11.87 11.25
C GLY A 390 20.08 10.38 11.47
N THR A 391 20.90 9.70 10.65
CA THR A 391 21.01 8.22 10.65
C THR A 391 21.62 7.64 11.93
N ARG A 392 22.49 8.41 12.60
CA ARG A 392 23.24 7.93 13.79
C ARG A 392 23.04 8.79 15.03
N ASP A 393 22.44 9.97 14.90
CA ASP A 393 22.36 10.99 15.94
C ASP A 393 20.93 11.39 16.32
N THR A 394 19.91 10.63 15.87
CA THR A 394 18.50 10.94 16.13
C THR A 394 17.70 9.71 16.56
N GLY A 395 16.47 9.96 17.05
CA GLY A 395 15.69 8.94 17.73
C GLY A 395 16.32 8.55 19.07
N ILE A 396 15.93 7.39 19.60
CA ILE A 396 16.63 6.76 20.70
C ILE A 396 17.90 6.11 20.16
N ILE A 397 19.05 6.50 20.67
CA ILE A 397 20.35 6.00 20.21
C ILE A 397 20.74 4.82 21.10
N LEU A 398 20.85 3.64 20.50
CA LEU A 398 21.34 2.40 21.09
C LEU A 398 22.67 2.00 20.45
N ASP A 399 23.72 2.71 20.84
CA ASP A 399 25.12 2.33 20.65
C ASP A 399 25.62 1.50 21.86
N GLY A 400 26.75 0.81 21.72
CA GLY A 400 27.29 -0.11 22.72
C GLY A 400 26.79 -1.54 22.53
N SER A 401 26.58 -2.30 23.61
CA SER A 401 26.17 -3.71 23.46
C SER A 401 25.18 -4.24 24.49
N TYR A 402 24.34 -5.20 24.09
CA TYR A 402 23.33 -5.82 24.96
C TYR A 402 22.30 -4.82 25.50
N ASN A 403 22.07 -3.71 24.79
CA ASN A 403 21.06 -2.73 25.12
C ASN A 403 19.73 -3.12 24.47
N GLU A 404 18.63 -2.86 25.17
CA GLU A 404 17.30 -3.30 24.78
C GLU A 404 16.31 -2.14 24.85
N LEU A 405 15.57 -1.91 23.77
CA LEU A 405 14.32 -1.15 23.78
C LEU A 405 13.16 -2.11 23.56
N ARG A 406 12.21 -2.16 24.50
CA ARG A 406 11.03 -3.01 24.34
C ARG A 406 9.72 -2.40 24.82
N ASP A 407 8.61 -2.97 24.34
CA ASP A 407 7.23 -2.66 24.75
C ASP A 407 6.90 -1.16 24.74
N SER A 408 7.52 -0.40 23.82
CA SER A 408 7.52 1.06 23.85
C SER A 408 6.80 1.66 22.65
N THR A 409 6.30 2.88 22.79
CA THR A 409 5.68 3.65 21.69
C THR A 409 6.51 4.89 21.40
N LEU A 410 7.02 5.01 20.18
CA LEU A 410 7.80 6.16 19.70
C LEU A 410 7.06 6.84 18.55
N TYR A 411 6.87 8.15 18.64
CA TYR A 411 5.99 8.91 17.76
C TYR A 411 6.64 10.25 17.37
N HIS A 412 6.63 10.59 16.08
CA HIS A 412 7.21 11.83 15.52
C HIS A 412 8.70 12.02 15.77
N SER A 413 9.50 11.89 14.71
CA SER A 413 10.93 12.21 14.73
C SER A 413 11.39 12.68 13.35
N ALA A 414 12.19 13.76 13.31
CA ALA A 414 12.74 14.28 12.05
C ALA A 414 13.64 13.28 11.34
N GLY A 415 14.36 12.47 12.12
CA GLY A 415 15.17 11.38 11.65
C GLY A 415 14.63 10.06 12.19
N ASN A 416 15.47 9.28 12.84
CA ASN A 416 15.12 7.94 13.25
C ASN A 416 14.08 7.91 14.38
N GLY A 417 13.35 6.80 14.47
CA GLY A 417 12.73 6.40 15.73
C GLY A 417 13.79 5.82 16.69
N VAL A 418 14.62 4.90 16.18
CA VAL A 418 15.75 4.30 16.88
C VAL A 418 16.98 4.23 15.97
N SER A 419 18.12 4.72 16.46
CA SER A 419 19.45 4.44 15.89
C SER A 419 20.04 3.23 16.61
N LEU A 420 19.92 2.04 16.01
CA LEU A 420 20.40 0.77 16.55
C LEU A 420 21.83 0.49 16.07
N ILE A 421 22.76 1.29 16.57
CA ILE A 421 24.08 1.47 15.96
C ILE A 421 25.25 0.79 16.70
N GLY A 422 24.93 0.03 17.76
CA GLY A 422 25.86 -0.85 18.48
C GLY A 422 25.76 -2.33 18.06
N ASN A 423 26.15 -3.27 18.94
CA ASN A 423 26.19 -4.71 18.67
C ASN A 423 25.41 -5.53 19.71
N ASN A 424 24.78 -6.63 19.31
CA ASN A 424 23.96 -7.47 20.21
C ASN A 424 22.83 -6.68 20.91
N ASN A 425 22.37 -5.59 20.29
CA ASN A 425 21.27 -4.78 20.82
C ASN A 425 19.94 -5.27 20.27
N THR A 426 18.86 -5.06 21.03
CA THR A 426 17.52 -5.55 20.69
C THR A 426 16.50 -4.41 20.67
N VAL A 427 15.66 -4.38 19.65
CA VAL A 427 14.44 -3.56 19.60
C VAL A 427 13.26 -4.52 19.43
N SER A 428 12.36 -4.58 20.41
CA SER A 428 11.26 -5.54 20.37
C SER A 428 9.91 -5.05 20.88
N GLY A 429 8.82 -5.67 20.44
CA GLY A 429 7.47 -5.42 20.98
C GLY A 429 6.99 -3.95 20.89
N SER A 430 7.64 -3.11 20.07
CA SER A 430 7.49 -1.66 20.11
C SER A 430 6.74 -1.13 18.90
N THR A 431 5.99 -0.05 19.09
CA THR A 431 5.33 0.71 18.01
C THR A 431 6.13 1.96 17.69
N ILE A 432 6.58 2.11 16.45
CA ILE A 432 7.39 3.26 16.02
C ILE A 432 6.76 3.85 14.77
N THR A 433 6.35 5.11 14.84
CA THR A 433 5.55 5.73 13.78
C THR A 433 5.84 7.21 13.54
N TYR A 434 5.60 7.67 12.30
CA TYR A 434 5.80 9.05 11.87
C TYR A 434 7.25 9.52 12.05
N CYS A 435 8.21 8.69 11.63
CA CYS A 435 9.63 9.03 11.69
C CYS A 435 10.14 9.44 10.31
N ASN A 436 11.30 10.08 10.29
CA ASN A 436 11.96 10.56 9.10
C ASN A 436 11.06 11.47 8.25
N TYR A 437 10.33 12.40 8.88
CA TYR A 437 9.48 13.33 8.13
C TYR A 437 10.27 14.36 7.31
N MET A 438 11.62 14.33 7.37
CA MET A 438 12.53 15.12 6.56
C MET A 438 13.14 14.35 5.38
N ASP A 439 12.72 13.10 5.13
CA ASP A 439 13.13 12.34 3.94
C ASP A 439 14.65 12.13 3.78
N THR A 440 15.39 11.96 4.88
CA THR A 440 16.84 11.63 4.88
C THR A 440 17.06 10.11 4.88
N GLN A 441 18.29 9.60 4.98
CA GLN A 441 18.54 8.15 5.12
C GLN A 441 18.08 7.54 6.46
N ALA A 442 17.39 8.30 7.29
CA ALA A 442 16.78 7.79 8.50
C ALA A 442 15.61 6.82 8.22
N ALA A 443 15.23 6.05 9.23
CA ALA A 443 14.18 5.05 9.19
C ALA A 443 13.41 5.00 10.52
N ASN A 444 12.38 4.17 10.66
CA ASN A 444 11.87 3.90 12.01
C ASN A 444 12.98 3.27 12.88
N ILE A 445 13.71 2.30 12.32
CA ILE A 445 14.90 1.70 12.94
C ILE A 445 16.05 1.72 11.91
N CYS A 446 17.14 2.39 12.24
CA CYS A 446 18.34 2.44 11.39
C CYS A 446 19.51 1.73 12.09
N MET A 447 20.07 0.72 11.43
CA MET A 447 21.28 0.01 11.85
C MET A 447 22.51 0.40 11.01
N GLY A 448 22.32 1.16 9.92
CA GLY A 448 23.32 1.22 8.88
C GLY A 448 24.34 2.35 8.93
N LEU A 449 25.07 2.46 7.81
CA LEU A 449 26.22 3.34 7.56
C LEU A 449 27.49 3.10 8.39
N GLN A 450 27.43 2.21 9.37
CA GLN A 450 28.60 1.59 9.99
C GLN A 450 28.29 0.13 10.30
N LYS A 451 29.32 -0.71 10.29
CA LYS A 451 29.19 -2.12 10.62
C LYS A 451 28.66 -2.32 12.05
N THR A 452 27.50 -2.95 12.14
CA THR A 452 26.89 -3.47 13.38
C THR A 452 26.75 -4.99 13.29
N VAL A 453 26.72 -5.68 14.42
CA VAL A 453 26.72 -7.15 14.46
C VAL A 453 25.70 -7.68 15.47
N ASN A 454 24.96 -8.74 15.10
CA ASN A 454 24.05 -9.49 15.98
C ASN A 454 22.87 -8.68 16.55
N ASN A 455 22.47 -7.59 15.91
CA ASN A 455 21.31 -6.82 16.37
C ASN A 455 20.01 -7.55 16.05
N ILE A 456 19.02 -7.42 16.95
CA ILE A 456 17.72 -8.08 16.84
C ILE A 456 16.63 -7.02 16.75
N VAL A 457 15.78 -7.10 15.73
CA VAL A 457 14.61 -6.27 15.51
C VAL A 457 13.41 -7.20 15.38
N THR A 458 12.60 -7.33 16.43
CA THR A 458 11.53 -8.35 16.45
C THR A 458 10.22 -7.98 17.12
N GLY A 459 9.09 -8.40 16.56
CA GLY A 459 7.78 -8.15 17.19
C GLY A 459 7.34 -6.68 17.17
N ASN A 460 7.92 -5.84 16.29
CA ASN A 460 7.63 -4.41 16.25
C ASN A 460 6.52 -4.08 15.25
N THR A 461 5.80 -2.99 15.53
CA THR A 461 4.82 -2.38 14.62
C THR A 461 5.41 -1.07 14.08
N LEU A 462 5.86 -1.06 12.82
CA LEU A 462 6.50 0.11 12.19
C LEU A 462 5.57 0.71 11.15
N ARG A 463 5.36 2.03 11.20
CA ARG A 463 4.42 2.75 10.33
C ARG A 463 4.95 4.12 9.91
N TYR A 464 4.51 4.60 8.75
CA TYR A 464 4.65 6.00 8.34
C TYR A 464 6.08 6.55 8.45
N ALA A 465 7.04 5.92 7.77
CA ALA A 465 8.39 6.47 7.62
C ALA A 465 8.49 7.30 6.33
N GLY A 466 9.26 8.39 6.35
CA GLY A 466 9.50 9.17 5.12
C GLY A 466 10.23 8.39 4.04
N ARG A 467 11.15 7.50 4.43
CA ARG A 467 11.78 6.51 3.54
C ARG A 467 11.58 5.09 4.06
N ASP A 468 12.63 4.46 4.59
CA ASP A 468 12.65 3.05 4.97
C ASP A 468 12.00 2.83 6.35
N LEU A 469 11.38 1.68 6.57
CA LEU A 469 10.93 1.31 7.92
C LEU A 469 12.11 0.74 8.72
N ILE A 470 12.91 -0.14 8.08
CA ILE A 470 14.16 -0.67 8.63
C ILE A 470 15.29 -0.47 7.63
N GLU A 471 16.32 0.27 8.03
CA GLU A 471 17.54 0.47 7.24
C GLU A 471 18.67 -0.35 7.88
N HIS A 472 19.36 -1.19 7.10
CA HIS A 472 20.35 -2.16 7.59
C HIS A 472 21.61 -2.27 6.74
N THR A 473 22.02 -1.19 6.08
CA THR A 473 23.28 -1.11 5.32
C THR A 473 24.49 -1.40 6.21
N GLN A 474 25.40 -2.28 5.79
CA GLN A 474 26.59 -2.74 6.54
C GLN A 474 26.30 -3.53 7.83
N ALA A 475 25.05 -3.78 8.19
CA ALA A 475 24.71 -4.64 9.32
C ALA A 475 25.00 -6.11 9.01
N GLN A 476 25.56 -6.83 10.00
CA GLN A 476 25.97 -8.24 9.87
C GLN A 476 25.26 -9.11 10.90
N ASN A 477 24.87 -10.31 10.48
CA ASN A 477 24.20 -11.32 11.30
C ASN A 477 23.01 -10.73 12.09
N ALA A 478 22.27 -9.80 11.48
CA ALA A 478 21.10 -9.19 12.09
C ALA A 478 19.90 -10.14 12.02
N THR A 479 19.00 -10.05 12.99
CA THR A 479 17.74 -10.81 13.01
C THR A 479 16.57 -9.83 12.92
N ILE A 480 15.87 -9.81 11.78
CA ILE A 480 14.71 -8.96 11.53
C ILE A 480 13.48 -9.88 11.38
N THR A 481 12.75 -10.10 12.47
CA THR A 481 11.69 -11.13 12.49
C THR A 481 10.41 -10.74 13.19
N TYR A 482 9.26 -11.28 12.76
CA TYR A 482 7.97 -11.03 13.42
C TYR A 482 7.56 -9.55 13.50
N ASN A 483 8.07 -8.71 12.61
CA ASN A 483 7.67 -7.31 12.54
C ASN A 483 6.47 -7.14 11.62
N ASP A 484 5.64 -6.16 11.94
CA ASP A 484 4.52 -5.70 11.12
C ASP A 484 4.89 -4.31 10.55
N LEU A 485 5.06 -4.24 9.23
CA LEU A 485 5.67 -3.12 8.51
C LEU A 485 4.69 -2.54 7.49
N ALA A 486 4.30 -1.27 7.61
CA ALA A 486 3.42 -0.65 6.61
C ALA A 486 3.64 0.85 6.39
N TYR A 487 3.20 1.35 5.25
CA TYR A 487 3.21 2.79 4.90
C TYR A 487 4.62 3.43 4.94
N ASN A 488 5.61 2.81 4.29
CA ASN A 488 6.85 3.51 3.93
C ASN A 488 6.57 4.61 2.88
N ARG A 489 7.52 5.52 2.67
CA ARG A 489 7.35 6.66 1.74
C ARG A 489 6.10 7.49 2.08
N TRP A 490 6.02 7.91 3.34
CA TRP A 490 4.87 8.67 3.83
C TRP A 490 4.86 10.12 3.33
N THR A 491 6.04 10.74 3.24
CA THR A 491 6.20 12.21 3.15
C THR A 491 6.58 12.70 1.74
N SER A 492 7.17 11.84 0.92
CA SER A 492 7.76 12.23 -0.37
C SER A 492 7.45 11.27 -1.52
N ARG A 493 7.85 11.65 -2.73
CA ARG A 493 7.81 10.78 -3.91
C ARG A 493 9.11 9.99 -4.12
N LEU A 494 9.89 9.74 -3.07
CA LEU A 494 11.14 8.97 -3.20
C LEU A 494 10.90 7.52 -3.66
N THR A 495 11.82 6.95 -4.43
CA THR A 495 11.62 5.66 -5.13
C THR A 495 12.70 4.63 -4.85
N ASP A 496 13.88 5.04 -4.40
CA ASP A 496 14.98 4.14 -4.07
C ASP A 496 14.95 3.82 -2.56
N LEU A 497 13.95 3.04 -2.14
CA LEU A 497 13.68 2.72 -0.72
C LEU A 497 12.84 1.44 -0.59
N GLY A 498 12.88 0.81 0.58
CA GLY A 498 12.14 -0.43 0.89
C GLY A 498 11.36 -0.37 2.21
N ALA A 499 10.56 -1.39 2.51
CA ALA A 499 10.15 -1.65 3.89
C ALA A 499 11.39 -2.04 4.71
N THR A 500 12.26 -2.87 4.14
CA THR A 500 13.64 -3.06 4.58
C THR A 500 14.60 -2.67 3.47
N TYR A 501 15.69 -1.96 3.80
CA TYR A 501 16.67 -1.50 2.81
C TYR A 501 18.11 -1.74 3.27
N ALA A 502 18.95 -2.20 2.34
CA ALA A 502 20.40 -2.11 2.45
C ALA A 502 21.06 -1.97 1.10
N ILE A 503 22.22 -1.31 1.08
CA ILE A 503 23.11 -1.22 -0.08
C ILE A 503 24.50 -1.77 0.24
N ALA A 504 25.18 -2.40 -0.71
CA ALA A 504 26.60 -2.78 -0.59
C ALA A 504 26.95 -3.53 0.72
N THR A 505 26.08 -4.46 1.13
CA THR A 505 26.12 -5.08 2.46
C THR A 505 26.37 -6.58 2.39
N ASP A 506 27.46 -7.04 3.02
CA ASP A 506 27.59 -8.45 3.41
C ASP A 506 26.81 -8.70 4.70
N GLY A 507 25.63 -9.31 4.56
CA GLY A 507 24.75 -9.62 5.68
C GLY A 507 25.31 -10.69 6.63
N ALA A 508 26.36 -11.43 6.26
CA ALA A 508 26.96 -12.48 7.10
C ALA A 508 25.95 -13.44 7.77
N GLY A 509 24.85 -13.76 7.07
CA GLY A 509 23.76 -14.59 7.61
C GLY A 509 22.57 -13.81 8.19
N THR A 510 22.50 -12.49 7.97
CA THR A 510 21.33 -11.67 8.34
C THR A 510 20.04 -12.34 7.89
N THR A 511 19.13 -12.53 8.84
CA THR A 511 17.85 -13.21 8.63
C THR A 511 16.72 -12.20 8.64
N ILE A 512 15.96 -12.14 7.55
CA ILE A 512 14.73 -11.35 7.41
C ILE A 512 13.59 -12.34 7.23
N ALA A 513 12.83 -12.61 8.29
CA ALA A 513 11.87 -13.68 8.27
C ALA A 513 10.63 -13.49 9.14
N TYR A 514 9.52 -14.15 8.79
CA TYR A 514 8.30 -14.11 9.59
C TYR A 514 7.70 -12.71 9.75
N ASN A 515 8.03 -11.77 8.87
CA ASN A 515 7.50 -10.41 8.89
C ASN A 515 6.23 -10.31 8.05
N LYS A 516 5.30 -9.46 8.48
CA LYS A 516 4.15 -9.03 7.69
C LYS A 516 4.45 -7.63 7.15
N MET A 517 4.44 -7.46 5.83
CA MET A 517 4.73 -6.19 5.19
C MET A 517 3.57 -5.81 4.27
N HIS A 518 2.96 -4.65 4.48
CA HIS A 518 1.71 -4.34 3.81
C HIS A 518 1.46 -2.87 3.57
N ASN A 519 0.58 -2.54 2.62
CA ASN A 519 0.22 -1.17 2.26
C ASN A 519 1.48 -0.31 2.05
N LEU A 520 2.43 -0.88 1.31
CA LEU A 520 3.72 -0.27 1.01
C LEU A 520 3.58 0.63 -0.20
N ARG A 521 4.23 1.80 -0.18
CA ARG A 521 4.25 2.75 -1.32
C ARG A 521 5.56 2.68 -2.10
N SER A 522 6.34 1.63 -1.83
CA SER A 522 7.59 1.26 -2.50
C SER A 522 7.83 -0.25 -2.34
N ILE A 523 9.06 -0.71 -2.63
CA ILE A 523 9.49 -2.11 -2.55
C ILE A 523 9.32 -2.69 -1.13
N GLY A 524 9.05 -3.99 -1.03
CA GLY A 524 9.07 -4.74 0.23
C GLY A 524 10.46 -4.87 0.83
N ILE A 525 11.21 -5.88 0.41
CA ILE A 525 12.60 -6.13 0.85
C ILE A 525 13.53 -5.70 -0.27
N TYR A 526 14.38 -4.71 -0.01
CA TYR A 526 15.26 -4.14 -1.02
C TYR A 526 16.74 -4.27 -0.64
N PHE A 527 17.44 -5.09 -1.41
CA PHE A 527 18.89 -5.19 -1.43
C PHE A 527 19.42 -4.46 -2.64
N ASP A 528 19.89 -3.25 -2.44
CA ASP A 528 20.53 -2.47 -3.49
C ASP A 528 22.01 -2.86 -3.67
N ASN A 529 22.45 -2.83 -4.93
CA ASN A 529 23.81 -3.05 -5.43
C ASN A 529 24.84 -3.65 -4.46
N SER A 530 25.35 -4.84 -4.78
CA SER A 530 26.47 -5.49 -4.05
C SER A 530 26.13 -5.99 -2.63
N CYS A 531 24.86 -6.35 -2.38
CA CYS A 531 24.49 -7.09 -1.19
C CYS A 531 24.85 -8.58 -1.31
N SER A 532 25.16 -9.22 -0.17
CA SER A 532 25.44 -10.66 -0.12
C SER A 532 25.03 -11.33 1.20
N ASN A 533 24.96 -12.66 1.21
CA ASN A 533 24.79 -13.50 2.41
C ASN A 533 23.54 -13.13 3.25
N MET A 534 22.41 -12.91 2.58
CA MET A 534 21.10 -12.64 3.21
C MET A 534 20.27 -13.92 3.24
N ASN A 535 19.52 -14.12 4.33
CA ASN A 535 18.59 -15.22 4.52
C ASN A 535 17.16 -14.68 4.65
N VAL A 536 16.35 -14.81 3.60
CA VAL A 536 15.02 -14.19 3.51
C VAL A 536 13.93 -15.25 3.39
N HIS A 537 13.11 -15.41 4.42
CA HIS A 537 12.09 -16.46 4.37
C HIS A 537 10.84 -16.25 5.20
N HIS A 538 9.74 -16.91 4.83
CA HIS A 538 8.48 -16.86 5.58
C HIS A 538 7.96 -15.42 5.82
N ASN A 539 8.30 -14.47 4.94
CA ASN A 539 7.69 -13.15 4.96
C ASN A 539 6.41 -13.15 4.12
N ILE A 540 5.42 -12.36 4.54
CA ILE A 540 4.21 -12.11 3.76
C ILE A 540 4.21 -10.65 3.35
N VAL A 541 4.10 -10.40 2.04
CA VAL A 541 4.09 -9.06 1.47
C VAL A 541 2.88 -8.88 0.57
N TRP A 542 2.07 -7.85 0.81
CA TRP A 542 0.86 -7.56 0.03
C TRP A 542 0.54 -6.05 -0.02
N ASP A 543 -0.40 -5.64 -0.86
CA ASP A 543 -0.75 -4.22 -1.08
C ASP A 543 0.49 -3.34 -1.32
N VAL A 544 1.35 -3.74 -2.26
CA VAL A 544 2.51 -2.96 -2.71
C VAL A 544 2.05 -2.02 -3.82
N ASP A 545 2.36 -0.73 -3.70
CA ASP A 545 2.11 0.31 -4.70
C ASP A 545 3.43 0.95 -5.12
N TYR A 546 4.11 0.30 -6.06
CA TYR A 546 5.34 0.77 -6.71
C TYR A 546 5.11 1.14 -8.20
N GLN A 547 3.91 0.85 -8.74
CA GLN A 547 3.59 0.88 -10.18
C GLN A 547 3.71 2.25 -10.87
N ASN A 548 3.94 3.33 -10.15
CA ASN A 548 4.24 4.63 -10.77
C ASN A 548 5.61 4.66 -11.48
N PHE A 549 6.46 3.64 -11.30
CA PHE A 549 7.86 3.64 -11.77
C PHE A 549 8.31 2.37 -12.50
N THR A 550 7.59 1.27 -12.37
CA THR A 550 7.84 0.00 -13.08
C THR A 550 6.54 -0.61 -13.57
N SER A 551 6.64 -1.57 -14.50
CA SER A 551 5.48 -2.33 -15.00
C SER A 551 4.87 -3.30 -13.99
N SER A 552 5.43 -3.42 -12.78
CA SER A 552 5.03 -4.42 -11.77
C SER A 552 5.46 -4.02 -10.37
N ASP A 553 4.65 -4.37 -9.37
CA ASP A 553 4.98 -4.23 -7.95
C ASP A 553 6.03 -5.25 -7.49
N ILE A 554 6.95 -4.82 -6.64
CA ILE A 554 8.13 -5.61 -6.25
C ILE A 554 8.11 -5.91 -4.76
N CYS A 555 7.96 -7.21 -4.44
CA CYS A 555 8.00 -7.74 -3.09
C CYS A 555 9.43 -7.84 -2.57
N ILE A 556 10.33 -8.41 -3.38
CA ILE A 556 11.75 -8.56 -3.07
C ILE A 556 12.55 -8.11 -4.28
N LEU A 557 13.41 -7.11 -4.08
CA LEU A 557 14.37 -6.64 -5.07
C LEU A 557 15.78 -6.90 -4.59
N ALA A 558 16.58 -7.58 -5.40
CA ALA A 558 18.03 -7.66 -5.24
C ALA A 558 18.72 -7.14 -6.50
N ASN A 559 19.35 -5.96 -6.42
CA ASN A 559 20.05 -5.34 -7.53
C ASN A 559 21.48 -5.89 -7.69
N SER A 560 21.99 -5.80 -8.91
CA SER A 560 23.30 -6.35 -9.27
C SER A 560 24.45 -5.55 -8.65
N ILE A 561 25.49 -6.15 -8.11
CA ILE A 561 25.83 -7.58 -8.12
C ILE A 561 25.38 -8.25 -6.81
N ALA A 562 24.21 -8.90 -6.78
CA ALA A 562 23.76 -9.66 -5.62
C ALA A 562 24.38 -11.07 -5.58
N THR A 563 24.86 -11.55 -4.41
CA THR A 563 25.53 -12.87 -4.29
C THR A 563 25.14 -13.64 -3.02
N ASN A 564 25.14 -14.98 -3.08
CA ASN A 564 24.90 -15.87 -1.92
C ASN A 564 23.61 -15.57 -1.11
N HIS A 565 22.59 -14.96 -1.70
CA HIS A 565 21.29 -14.80 -1.05
C HIS A 565 20.53 -16.13 -1.05
N LYS A 566 19.87 -16.44 0.06
CA LYS A 566 18.88 -17.52 0.16
C LYS A 566 17.51 -16.88 0.37
N ILE A 567 16.62 -17.03 -0.61
CA ILE A 567 15.29 -16.43 -0.63
C ILE A 567 14.28 -17.56 -0.77
N TYR A 568 13.56 -17.91 0.30
CA TYR A 568 12.67 -19.06 0.25
C TYR A 568 11.43 -18.96 1.11
N ASN A 569 10.36 -19.70 0.78
CA ASN A 569 9.13 -19.74 1.58
C ASN A 569 8.51 -18.36 1.83
N ASN A 570 8.70 -17.37 0.95
CA ASN A 570 8.02 -16.07 1.06
C ASN A 570 6.68 -16.10 0.31
N THR A 571 5.69 -15.36 0.79
CA THR A 571 4.40 -15.15 0.11
C THR A 571 4.30 -13.69 -0.35
N CYS A 572 4.56 -13.46 -1.63
CA CYS A 572 4.41 -12.18 -2.32
C CYS A 572 3.08 -12.14 -3.07
N VAL A 573 2.10 -11.42 -2.52
CA VAL A 573 0.75 -11.32 -3.10
C VAL A 573 0.75 -10.24 -4.18
N ASN A 574 0.34 -10.60 -5.40
CA ASN A 574 0.22 -9.70 -6.57
C ASN A 574 1.49 -8.88 -6.86
N SER A 575 2.66 -9.43 -6.55
CA SER A 575 3.95 -8.76 -6.67
C SER A 575 5.04 -9.76 -7.03
N ILE A 576 6.14 -9.26 -7.59
CA ILE A 576 7.22 -10.08 -8.13
C ILE A 576 8.41 -10.16 -7.18
N ILE A 577 9.19 -11.24 -7.34
CA ILE A 577 10.56 -11.32 -6.85
C ILE A 577 11.46 -11.03 -8.04
N LYS A 578 12.33 -10.02 -7.89
CA LYS A 578 13.24 -9.57 -8.95
C LYS A 578 14.67 -9.58 -8.43
N VAL A 579 15.53 -10.33 -9.11
CA VAL A 579 16.94 -10.47 -8.71
C VAL A 579 17.85 -10.25 -9.92
N SER A 580 18.88 -9.45 -9.73
CA SER A 580 19.87 -9.09 -10.76
C SER A 580 21.28 -9.40 -10.26
N GLY A 581 22.11 -10.05 -11.08
CA GLY A 581 23.51 -10.33 -10.78
C GLY A 581 23.82 -11.83 -10.52
N PRO A 582 25.06 -12.30 -10.81
CA PRO A 582 25.39 -13.72 -10.68
C PRO A 582 26.16 -14.06 -9.38
N ILE A 583 26.02 -15.34 -8.98
CA ILE A 583 26.82 -16.19 -8.06
C ILE A 583 26.00 -16.69 -6.84
N ASN A 584 25.66 -18.00 -6.87
CA ASN A 584 25.14 -18.81 -5.75
C ASN A 584 23.85 -18.29 -5.10
N LEU A 585 22.91 -17.78 -5.89
CA LEU A 585 21.57 -17.42 -5.40
C LEU A 585 20.70 -18.69 -5.25
N ASP A 586 20.01 -18.82 -4.13
CA ASP A 586 19.08 -19.92 -3.86
C ASP A 586 17.66 -19.38 -3.66
N ILE A 587 16.81 -19.50 -4.69
CA ILE A 587 15.45 -18.93 -4.71
C ILE A 587 14.44 -20.08 -4.80
N LYS A 588 13.85 -20.49 -3.68
CA LYS A 588 13.04 -21.73 -3.60
C LYS A 588 11.74 -21.58 -2.82
N ASN A 589 10.71 -22.37 -3.13
CA ASN A 589 9.49 -22.42 -2.32
C ASN A 589 8.79 -21.06 -2.12
N ASN A 590 8.97 -20.06 -3.00
CA ASN A 590 8.29 -18.77 -2.86
C ASN A 590 6.99 -18.74 -3.67
N ILE A 591 5.95 -18.10 -3.14
CA ILE A 591 4.77 -17.68 -3.89
C ILE A 591 5.02 -16.24 -4.38
N ALA A 592 4.90 -15.98 -5.68
CA ALA A 592 4.99 -14.63 -6.26
C ALA A 592 4.31 -14.59 -7.63
N SER A 593 3.89 -13.42 -8.13
CA SER A 593 3.36 -13.30 -9.50
C SER A 593 4.40 -13.64 -10.57
N ALA A 594 5.67 -13.42 -10.27
CA ALA A 594 6.80 -13.87 -11.09
C ALA A 594 8.07 -13.91 -10.26
N VAL A 595 9.01 -14.77 -10.66
CA VAL A 595 10.41 -14.75 -10.19
C VAL A 595 11.28 -14.44 -11.39
N THR A 596 11.82 -13.22 -11.45
CA THR A 596 12.59 -12.72 -12.60
C THR A 596 14.07 -12.63 -12.27
N GLN A 597 14.90 -13.21 -13.15
CA GLN A 597 16.35 -13.11 -13.09
C GLN A 597 16.86 -12.23 -14.23
N ILE A 598 17.58 -11.15 -13.89
CA ILE A 598 18.23 -10.28 -14.88
C ILE A 598 19.69 -10.72 -15.03
N SER A 599 19.94 -11.51 -16.09
CA SER A 599 21.26 -11.88 -16.63
C SER A 599 22.32 -12.41 -15.64
N GLY A 600 22.63 -13.71 -15.72
CA GLY A 600 23.75 -14.34 -15.00
C GLY A 600 23.51 -15.84 -14.74
N THR A 601 24.39 -16.71 -15.21
CA THR A 601 24.14 -18.17 -15.35
C THR A 601 24.41 -19.03 -14.09
N GLN A 602 24.40 -18.49 -12.87
CA GLN A 602 24.75 -19.23 -11.65
C GLN A 602 23.86 -18.91 -10.43
N GLY A 603 22.70 -19.55 -10.37
CA GLY A 603 21.75 -19.56 -9.24
C GLY A 603 20.66 -20.62 -9.47
N VAL A 604 20.05 -21.15 -8.42
CA VAL A 604 18.97 -22.14 -8.51
C VAL A 604 17.65 -21.45 -8.18
N ALA A 605 16.76 -21.34 -9.17
CA ALA A 605 15.35 -21.03 -8.94
C ALA A 605 14.54 -22.30 -9.18
N SER A 606 13.94 -22.86 -8.13
CA SER A 606 13.17 -24.11 -8.21
C SER A 606 12.03 -24.12 -7.19
N ASN A 607 10.94 -24.83 -7.46
CA ASN A 607 9.80 -24.93 -6.54
C ASN A 607 9.21 -23.57 -6.14
N ASN A 608 9.35 -22.52 -6.96
CA ASN A 608 8.59 -21.29 -6.78
C ASN A 608 7.23 -21.42 -7.48
N PHE A 609 6.19 -20.90 -6.86
CA PHE A 609 4.83 -20.98 -7.35
C PHE A 609 4.39 -19.62 -7.90
N THR A 610 4.17 -19.56 -9.22
CA THR A 610 3.82 -18.33 -9.93
C THR A 610 2.49 -18.39 -10.69
N ASP A 611 1.75 -19.50 -10.53
CA ASP A 611 0.47 -19.71 -11.20
C ASP A 611 -0.69 -19.22 -10.33
N SER A 612 -1.10 -17.97 -10.53
CA SER A 612 -2.19 -17.38 -9.72
C SER A 612 -3.53 -18.12 -9.86
N ALA A 613 -3.77 -18.84 -10.95
CA ALA A 613 -5.02 -19.58 -11.15
C ALA A 613 -5.13 -20.83 -10.26
N ASN A 614 -4.00 -21.42 -9.87
CA ASN A 614 -3.94 -22.64 -9.06
C ASN A 614 -3.45 -22.42 -7.62
N LEU A 615 -3.24 -21.17 -7.22
CA LEU A 615 -2.75 -20.83 -5.88
C LEU A 615 -3.82 -20.95 -4.79
N ASN A 616 -5.07 -20.59 -5.09
CA ASN A 616 -6.24 -20.75 -4.22
C ASN A 616 -6.00 -20.41 -2.73
N PHE A 617 -5.94 -19.11 -2.41
CA PHE A 617 -5.97 -18.65 -1.02
C PHE A 617 -7.33 -18.83 -0.36
N VAL A 618 -7.38 -19.00 0.96
CA VAL A 618 -8.63 -19.13 1.73
C VAL A 618 -9.52 -17.90 1.52
N ASN A 619 -8.98 -16.68 1.67
CA ASN A 619 -9.71 -15.46 1.37
C ASN A 619 -8.76 -14.31 1.00
N LEU A 620 -8.46 -14.19 -0.30
CA LEU A 620 -7.57 -13.15 -0.83
C LEU A 620 -8.06 -11.72 -0.51
N SER A 621 -9.36 -11.43 -0.68
CA SER A 621 -9.91 -10.09 -0.42
C SER A 621 -9.97 -9.76 1.08
N GLY A 622 -10.14 -10.77 1.92
CA GLY A 622 -10.07 -10.67 3.38
C GLY A 622 -8.66 -10.71 3.97
N LYS A 623 -7.61 -10.75 3.14
CA LYS A 623 -6.18 -10.82 3.56
C LYS A 623 -5.84 -12.09 4.35
N ASP A 624 -6.57 -13.17 4.09
CA ASP A 624 -6.25 -14.51 4.57
C ASP A 624 -5.53 -15.29 3.47
N PHE A 625 -4.20 -15.31 3.57
CA PHE A 625 -3.32 -15.92 2.58
C PHE A 625 -2.93 -17.37 2.92
N HIS A 626 -3.65 -18.02 3.84
CA HIS A 626 -3.56 -19.47 3.98
C HIS A 626 -3.98 -20.17 2.68
N LEU A 627 -3.41 -21.33 2.44
CA LEU A 627 -3.72 -22.14 1.25
C LEU A 627 -4.98 -22.96 1.50
N GLN A 628 -5.89 -22.98 0.52
CA GLN A 628 -6.97 -23.97 0.48
C GLN A 628 -6.38 -25.35 0.17
N SER A 629 -7.07 -26.42 0.57
CA SER A 629 -6.65 -27.80 0.27
C SER A 629 -6.56 -28.12 -1.25
N SER A 630 -7.20 -27.31 -2.09
CA SER A 630 -7.15 -27.37 -3.55
C SER A 630 -5.94 -26.66 -4.16
N SER A 631 -5.18 -25.91 -3.36
CA SER A 631 -3.99 -25.19 -3.83
C SER A 631 -2.89 -26.13 -4.27
N TRP A 632 -2.26 -25.82 -5.39
CA TRP A 632 -1.08 -26.57 -5.84
C TRP A 632 0.21 -26.12 -5.14
N ALA A 633 0.16 -25.14 -4.25
CA ALA A 633 1.28 -24.80 -3.38
C ALA A 633 1.36 -25.72 -2.15
N VAL A 634 0.29 -26.46 -1.81
CA VAL A 634 0.26 -27.44 -0.70
C VAL A 634 1.13 -28.65 -1.01
N ASP A 635 1.95 -29.10 -0.07
CA ASP A 635 2.88 -30.24 -0.14
C ASP A 635 3.82 -30.17 -1.37
N ALA A 636 4.11 -28.96 -1.87
CA ALA A 636 4.83 -28.74 -3.13
C ALA A 636 6.29 -28.27 -2.94
N GLY A 637 6.62 -27.87 -1.72
CA GLY A 637 7.90 -27.34 -1.34
C GLY A 637 8.94 -28.44 -1.15
N ILE A 638 10.20 -28.09 -1.39
CA ILE A 638 11.32 -28.93 -1.02
C ILE A 638 11.67 -28.73 0.46
N ASN A 639 12.07 -29.78 1.17
CA ASN A 639 12.57 -29.67 2.53
C ASN A 639 13.93 -28.95 2.58
N LEU A 640 13.95 -27.75 3.14
CA LEU A 640 15.13 -26.90 3.31
C LEU A 640 15.72 -26.99 4.74
N GLY A 641 15.21 -27.88 5.58
CA GLY A 641 15.61 -28.01 6.99
C GLY A 641 15.00 -26.95 7.92
N LEU A 642 13.94 -26.27 7.47
CA LEU A 642 13.17 -25.32 8.27
C LEU A 642 12.22 -26.08 9.19
N ILE A 643 11.99 -25.56 10.39
CA ILE A 643 11.25 -26.27 11.44
C ILE A 643 9.86 -25.72 11.70
N GLN A 644 9.60 -24.46 11.31
CA GLN A 644 8.33 -23.81 11.57
C GLN A 644 7.98 -22.74 10.51
N ASP A 645 6.68 -22.55 10.28
CA ASP A 645 6.13 -21.50 9.42
C ASP A 645 5.97 -20.15 10.18
N ILE A 646 5.31 -19.17 9.55
CA ILE A 646 5.06 -17.85 10.16
C ILE A 646 4.15 -17.86 11.39
N GLU A 647 3.31 -18.87 11.56
CA GLU A 647 2.42 -19.03 12.72
C GLU A 647 2.99 -19.97 13.78
N GLY A 648 4.20 -20.49 13.57
CA GLY A 648 4.87 -21.43 14.47
C GLY A 648 4.42 -22.88 14.28
N ASN A 649 3.73 -23.18 13.20
CA ASN A 649 3.34 -24.53 12.82
C ASN A 649 4.56 -25.34 12.36
N PRO A 650 4.65 -26.65 12.67
CA PRO A 650 5.79 -27.47 12.25
C PRO A 650 5.85 -27.64 10.73
N ILE A 651 7.07 -27.65 10.16
CA ILE A 651 7.31 -27.93 8.74
C ILE A 651 7.89 -29.36 8.56
N PRO A 652 7.28 -30.22 7.74
CA PRO A 652 5.96 -30.07 7.13
C PRO A 652 4.82 -30.38 8.12
N GLN A 653 3.64 -29.79 7.91
CA GLN A 653 2.39 -30.28 8.52
C GLN A 653 1.76 -31.40 7.69
N GLY A 654 1.89 -31.34 6.36
CA GLY A 654 1.43 -32.37 5.42
C GLY A 654 2.49 -33.44 5.14
N ASN A 655 2.48 -33.98 3.93
CA ASN A 655 3.48 -34.96 3.48
C ASN A 655 4.82 -34.31 3.09
N ALA A 656 4.80 -33.04 2.72
CA ALA A 656 5.97 -32.25 2.34
C ALA A 656 5.73 -30.78 2.72
N PRO A 657 6.78 -29.93 2.75
CA PRO A 657 6.56 -28.51 3.05
C PRO A 657 5.64 -27.85 2.03
N ASP A 658 4.87 -26.88 2.46
CA ASP A 658 4.13 -26.02 1.57
C ASP A 658 5.08 -25.00 0.91
N ILE A 659 4.73 -24.53 -0.29
CA ILE A 659 5.38 -23.35 -0.88
C ILE A 659 4.72 -22.12 -0.27
N GLY A 660 5.54 -21.17 0.21
CA GLY A 660 5.09 -19.93 0.82
C GLY A 660 5.35 -19.87 2.32
N ALA A 661 4.75 -18.85 2.95
CA ALA A 661 4.99 -18.50 4.35
C ALA A 661 4.17 -19.33 5.37
N TYR A 662 3.17 -20.06 4.91
CA TYR A 662 2.24 -20.84 5.74
C TYR A 662 2.37 -22.32 5.44
N GLU A 663 2.24 -23.14 6.49
CA GLU A 663 1.95 -24.56 6.37
C GLU A 663 0.45 -24.80 6.52
N SER A 664 -0.06 -25.76 5.77
CA SER A 664 -1.44 -26.23 5.87
C SER A 664 -1.49 -27.65 6.44
N PRO A 665 -2.54 -28.01 7.19
CA PRO A 665 -2.70 -29.36 7.73
C PRO A 665 -3.16 -30.37 6.67
N TYR A 666 -3.29 -29.95 5.41
CA TYR A 666 -3.86 -30.77 4.35
C TYR A 666 -2.76 -31.62 3.72
N ALA A 667 -3.02 -32.92 3.58
CA ALA A 667 -2.23 -33.75 2.68
C ALA A 667 -2.60 -33.43 1.23
N SER A 668 -1.61 -33.35 0.35
CA SER A 668 -1.77 -33.08 -1.07
C SER A 668 -2.85 -33.97 -1.67
N ALA A 669 -3.82 -33.38 -2.36
CA ALA A 669 -4.72 -34.13 -3.23
C ALA A 669 -4.02 -34.64 -4.51
N ARG A 670 -2.71 -34.38 -4.67
CA ARG A 670 -1.93 -34.77 -5.84
C ARG A 670 -1.52 -36.24 -5.79
N THR A 671 -1.57 -36.88 -6.95
CA THR A 671 -1.10 -38.26 -7.14
C THR A 671 0.43 -38.30 -7.26
N GLU A 672 1.11 -39.11 -6.45
CA GLU A 672 2.57 -39.33 -6.49
C GLU A 672 3.04 -39.98 -7.81
N CYS A 673 4.32 -39.78 -8.16
CA CYS A 673 4.99 -40.38 -9.31
C CYS A 673 6.52 -40.50 -9.14
N THR A 674 7.19 -41.28 -9.99
CA THR A 674 8.66 -41.44 -10.00
C THR A 674 9.32 -40.40 -10.91
N LEU A 675 10.43 -39.76 -10.52
CA LEU A 675 11.15 -38.78 -11.37
C LEU A 675 11.35 -39.27 -12.81
N GLY A 676 10.91 -38.45 -13.77
CA GLY A 676 10.99 -38.76 -15.21
C GLY A 676 9.90 -39.73 -15.71
N GLN A 677 9.08 -40.29 -14.81
CA GLN A 677 7.84 -40.96 -15.19
C GLN A 677 6.95 -39.94 -15.91
N THR A 678 6.28 -40.39 -16.95
CA THR A 678 5.31 -39.60 -17.70
C THR A 678 3.93 -40.18 -17.48
N GLN A 679 2.91 -39.32 -17.40
CA GLN A 679 1.52 -39.73 -17.38
C GLN A 679 0.74 -38.81 -18.29
N SER A 680 -0.20 -39.39 -19.02
CA SER A 680 -1.20 -38.64 -19.76
C SER A 680 -1.98 -37.74 -18.80
N CYS A 681 -2.15 -36.50 -19.20
CA CYS A 681 -2.96 -35.54 -18.48
C CYS A 681 -3.86 -34.82 -19.48
N SER A 682 -4.93 -34.24 -18.95
CA SER A 682 -5.80 -33.37 -19.71
C SER A 682 -5.33 -31.94 -19.51
N MET A 683 -5.12 -31.21 -20.61
CA MET A 683 -4.80 -29.78 -20.61
C MET A 683 -6.02 -28.92 -20.24
N GLY A 684 -7.21 -29.53 -20.09
CA GLY A 684 -8.48 -28.81 -19.99
C GLY A 684 -8.89 -28.10 -21.29
N LEU A 685 -8.13 -28.32 -22.37
CA LEU A 685 -8.41 -27.86 -23.73
C LEU A 685 -9.31 -28.87 -24.43
N GLN A 686 -10.00 -28.45 -25.50
CA GLN A 686 -10.86 -29.35 -26.27
C GLN A 686 -10.01 -30.19 -27.26
N GLY A 687 -10.60 -31.26 -27.79
CA GLY A 687 -10.01 -32.02 -28.90
C GLY A 687 -8.66 -32.71 -28.69
N VAL A 688 -7.87 -32.80 -29.76
CA VAL A 688 -6.54 -33.44 -29.72
C VAL A 688 -5.55 -32.63 -28.90
N CYS A 689 -5.85 -31.36 -28.70
CA CYS A 689 -5.12 -30.41 -27.86
C CYS A 689 -5.31 -30.67 -26.36
N ASN A 690 -6.34 -31.45 -25.98
CA ASN A 690 -6.57 -31.89 -24.62
C ASN A 690 -5.47 -32.83 -24.10
N ALA A 691 -4.87 -33.65 -24.96
CA ALA A 691 -3.91 -34.65 -24.54
C ALA A 691 -2.54 -34.01 -24.25
N GLY A 692 -2.19 -33.89 -22.98
CA GLY A 692 -0.85 -33.55 -22.55
C GLY A 692 -0.15 -34.71 -21.84
N THR A 693 1.15 -34.56 -21.65
CA THR A 693 1.98 -35.39 -20.79
C THR A 693 2.49 -34.51 -19.68
N LYS A 694 2.20 -34.92 -18.46
CA LYS A 694 2.85 -34.38 -17.27
C LYS A 694 4.04 -35.28 -16.99
N THR A 695 5.22 -34.67 -16.89
CA THR A 695 6.44 -35.36 -16.50
C THR A 695 6.62 -35.18 -15.02
N CYS A 696 6.81 -36.29 -14.32
CA CYS A 696 7.11 -36.30 -12.91
C CYS A 696 8.42 -35.57 -12.65
N GLN A 697 8.32 -34.53 -11.83
CA GLN A 697 9.44 -33.65 -11.52
C GLN A 697 10.29 -34.24 -10.39
N SER A 698 11.44 -33.63 -10.13
CA SER A 698 12.42 -34.11 -9.14
C SER A 698 11.87 -34.20 -7.71
N TYR A 699 10.72 -33.59 -7.45
CA TYR A 699 10.01 -33.59 -6.17
C TYR A 699 8.88 -34.65 -6.07
N GLY A 700 8.82 -35.64 -6.99
CA GLY A 700 7.95 -36.82 -6.84
C GLY A 700 6.48 -36.61 -7.18
N PHE A 701 6.14 -35.46 -7.77
CA PHE A 701 4.81 -35.13 -8.27
C PHE A 701 4.85 -34.71 -9.73
N TRP A 702 3.70 -34.86 -10.37
CA TRP A 702 3.56 -34.52 -11.77
C TRP A 702 3.74 -33.02 -11.99
N GLY A 703 4.64 -32.63 -12.91
CA GLY A 703 4.77 -31.25 -13.35
C GLY A 703 3.57 -30.79 -14.18
N SER A 704 3.64 -29.56 -14.70
CA SER A 704 2.61 -29.04 -15.59
C SER A 704 2.34 -30.01 -16.74
N CYS A 705 1.06 -30.11 -17.10
CA CYS A 705 0.66 -30.85 -18.29
C CYS A 705 1.27 -30.13 -19.51
N ILE A 706 2.13 -30.81 -20.27
CA ILE A 706 2.71 -30.27 -21.50
C ILE A 706 1.99 -30.96 -22.65
N GLN A 707 1.45 -30.18 -23.57
CA GLN A 707 0.69 -30.71 -24.70
C GLN A 707 1.52 -31.71 -25.52
N ASN A 708 0.92 -32.87 -25.86
CA ASN A 708 1.62 -33.96 -26.55
C ASN A 708 1.76 -33.72 -28.05
N ILE A 709 0.93 -32.86 -28.61
CA ILE A 709 0.76 -32.65 -30.04
C ILE A 709 0.94 -31.15 -30.31
N GLN A 710 1.77 -30.80 -31.29
CA GLN A 710 1.81 -29.44 -31.82
C GLN A 710 0.60 -29.25 -32.74
N SER A 711 0.01 -28.05 -32.71
CA SER A 711 -1.15 -27.69 -33.52
C SER A 711 -0.97 -28.06 -34.99
N SER A 712 -2.02 -28.62 -35.58
CA SER A 712 -2.15 -28.92 -37.00
C SER A 712 -3.35 -28.17 -37.57
N ALA A 713 -3.51 -28.10 -38.89
CA ALA A 713 -4.71 -27.48 -39.45
C ALA A 713 -5.99 -28.21 -38.99
N GLU A 714 -7.04 -27.45 -38.69
CA GLU A 714 -8.31 -27.96 -38.19
C GLU A 714 -8.96 -28.98 -39.14
N VAL A 715 -9.47 -30.08 -38.57
CA VAL A 715 -10.15 -31.16 -39.27
C VAL A 715 -11.65 -31.09 -38.95
N CYS A 716 -12.42 -30.57 -39.89
CA CYS A 716 -13.82 -30.27 -39.65
C CYS A 716 -14.69 -31.54 -39.48
N ASN A 717 -15.51 -31.55 -38.42
CA ASN A 717 -16.49 -32.57 -38.02
C ASN A 717 -15.89 -33.83 -37.38
N ASP A 718 -14.74 -33.73 -36.72
CA ASP A 718 -14.21 -34.82 -35.90
C ASP A 718 -14.46 -34.61 -34.40
N SER A 719 -15.05 -33.47 -34.01
CA SER A 719 -15.33 -33.06 -32.62
C SER A 719 -14.09 -32.82 -31.78
N LEU A 720 -12.96 -32.52 -32.43
CA LEU A 720 -11.68 -32.30 -31.80
C LEU A 720 -11.02 -31.01 -32.35
N ASP A 721 -10.76 -30.05 -31.46
CA ASP A 721 -9.84 -28.92 -31.68
C ASP A 721 -8.45 -29.47 -32.03
N ASN A 722 -8.05 -29.31 -33.30
CA ASN A 722 -6.80 -29.80 -33.87
C ASN A 722 -5.71 -28.74 -34.02
N ASP A 723 -6.09 -27.46 -34.05
CA ASP A 723 -5.16 -26.35 -34.17
C ASP A 723 -4.84 -25.64 -32.84
N CYS A 724 -5.48 -26.07 -31.76
CA CYS A 724 -5.28 -25.69 -30.38
C CYS A 724 -5.59 -24.23 -30.07
N ASP A 725 -6.47 -23.60 -30.84
CA ASP A 725 -6.96 -22.25 -30.58
C ASP A 725 -8.11 -22.19 -29.56
N GLY A 726 -8.58 -23.36 -29.11
CA GLY A 726 -9.63 -23.53 -28.10
C GLY A 726 -11.03 -23.63 -28.67
N ILE A 727 -11.16 -23.79 -29.98
CA ILE A 727 -12.41 -23.83 -30.72
C ILE A 727 -12.47 -25.15 -31.52
N ILE A 728 -13.61 -25.83 -31.55
CA ILE A 728 -13.76 -27.13 -32.23
C ILE A 728 -14.62 -26.99 -33.48
N ASP A 729 -14.27 -27.73 -34.54
CA ASP A 729 -15.11 -27.90 -35.73
C ASP A 729 -15.77 -26.58 -36.20
N CYS A 730 -17.09 -26.50 -36.13
CA CYS A 730 -17.93 -25.50 -36.75
C CYS A 730 -17.97 -24.17 -36.01
N ASP A 731 -17.42 -24.15 -34.80
CA ASP A 731 -17.16 -22.92 -34.07
C ASP A 731 -15.82 -22.31 -34.50
N ASP A 732 -14.90 -23.09 -35.09
CA ASP A 732 -13.60 -22.63 -35.61
C ASP A 732 -13.76 -22.02 -37.01
N SER A 733 -13.26 -20.79 -37.14
CA SER A 733 -13.21 -20.03 -38.39
C SER A 733 -12.54 -20.75 -39.56
N ASN A 734 -11.60 -21.66 -39.30
CA ASN A 734 -10.93 -22.48 -40.30
C ASN A 734 -11.86 -23.53 -40.91
N CYS A 735 -12.95 -23.87 -40.23
CA CYS A 735 -13.94 -24.87 -40.63
C CYS A 735 -15.28 -24.29 -41.11
N PHE A 736 -15.42 -22.96 -41.16
CA PHE A 736 -16.63 -22.27 -41.65
C PHE A 736 -16.95 -22.53 -43.13
N SER A 737 -15.97 -22.99 -43.91
CA SER A 737 -16.18 -23.37 -45.31
C SER A 737 -16.58 -24.85 -45.50
N ASP A 738 -16.56 -25.64 -44.43
CA ASP A 738 -16.95 -27.04 -44.45
C ASP A 738 -18.47 -27.20 -44.42
N ILE A 739 -18.99 -28.03 -45.32
CA ILE A 739 -20.42 -28.15 -45.59
C ILE A 739 -21.21 -28.81 -44.45
N ALA A 740 -20.54 -29.52 -43.54
CA ALA A 740 -21.18 -30.11 -42.36
C ALA A 740 -21.23 -29.15 -41.16
N CYS A 741 -20.49 -28.05 -41.21
CA CYS A 741 -20.52 -26.96 -40.22
C CYS A 741 -21.53 -25.85 -40.48
N ASN A 742 -22.32 -25.99 -41.54
CA ASN A 742 -23.32 -24.99 -41.90
C ASN A 742 -24.63 -25.63 -42.39
N PRO A 743 -25.55 -26.02 -41.49
CA PRO A 743 -26.92 -26.32 -41.90
C PRO A 743 -27.83 -25.08 -41.95
N VAL A 744 -27.51 -23.95 -41.30
CA VAL A 744 -28.28 -22.69 -41.44
C VAL A 744 -27.37 -21.47 -41.16
N GLY A 745 -26.86 -20.85 -42.22
CA GLY A 745 -26.19 -19.55 -42.12
C GLY A 745 -27.19 -18.42 -41.81
N LEU A 746 -26.69 -17.18 -41.71
CA LEU A 746 -27.55 -15.99 -41.83
C LEU A 746 -28.54 -16.23 -42.97
N PRO A 747 -29.87 -16.01 -42.79
CA PRO A 747 -30.80 -16.12 -43.90
C PRO A 747 -30.32 -15.16 -44.99
N ALA A 748 -29.71 -15.71 -46.03
CA ALA A 748 -28.98 -14.94 -47.04
C ALA A 748 -29.92 -14.29 -48.08
N ASP A 749 -31.23 -14.46 -47.90
CA ASP A 749 -32.29 -13.94 -48.75
C ASP A 749 -32.80 -12.56 -48.33
N TYR A 750 -31.97 -11.78 -47.62
CA TYR A 750 -32.24 -10.36 -47.41
C TYR A 750 -32.25 -9.62 -48.75
N ILE A 751 -33.13 -8.65 -48.88
CA ILE A 751 -33.18 -7.77 -50.05
C ILE A 751 -32.29 -6.52 -49.87
N SER A 752 -31.90 -6.22 -48.62
CA SER A 752 -30.88 -5.22 -48.28
C SER A 752 -30.21 -5.53 -46.95
N TYR A 753 -28.92 -5.21 -46.85
CA TYR A 753 -28.12 -5.25 -45.63
C TYR A 753 -27.13 -4.08 -45.58
N TRP A 754 -27.37 -3.13 -44.68
CA TRP A 754 -26.47 -2.02 -44.38
C TRP A 754 -25.63 -2.34 -43.13
N LYS A 755 -24.35 -2.63 -43.33
CA LYS A 755 -23.39 -2.98 -42.25
C LYS A 755 -22.74 -1.79 -41.56
N PHE A 756 -22.83 -0.59 -42.15
CA PHE A 756 -22.23 0.64 -41.63
C PHE A 756 -20.72 0.64 -41.35
N GLU A 757 -19.98 -0.25 -42.02
CA GLU A 757 -18.51 -0.33 -41.99
C GLU A 757 -17.83 0.83 -42.75
N GLY A 758 -17.98 2.04 -42.21
CA GLY A 758 -17.41 3.28 -42.73
C GLY A 758 -18.22 3.97 -43.84
N ASN A 759 -19.35 3.42 -44.28
CA ASN A 759 -20.22 4.00 -45.30
C ASN A 759 -21.69 3.51 -45.16
N ALA A 760 -22.62 4.10 -45.93
CA ALA A 760 -24.05 3.73 -45.93
C ALA A 760 -24.45 2.81 -47.11
N ASN A 761 -23.50 2.06 -47.68
CA ASN A 761 -23.82 1.17 -48.80
C ASN A 761 -24.59 -0.06 -48.32
N ASP A 762 -25.53 -0.49 -49.16
CA ASP A 762 -26.21 -1.77 -49.04
C ASP A 762 -25.29 -2.85 -49.63
N GLU A 763 -25.13 -3.99 -48.96
CA GLU A 763 -24.33 -5.12 -49.46
C GLU A 763 -24.86 -5.68 -50.78
N THR A 764 -26.17 -5.60 -51.03
CA THR A 764 -26.71 -6.02 -52.34
C THR A 764 -26.49 -4.98 -53.44
N GLU A 765 -25.95 -3.81 -53.07
CA GLU A 765 -25.79 -2.59 -53.88
C GLU A 765 -27.10 -2.02 -54.46
N ALA A 766 -28.24 -2.66 -54.22
CA ALA A 766 -29.51 -2.28 -54.83
C ALA A 766 -30.13 -1.04 -54.17
N ASN A 767 -29.92 -0.85 -52.86
CA ASN A 767 -30.58 0.20 -52.08
C ASN A 767 -29.59 0.99 -51.20
N SER A 768 -28.38 1.22 -51.70
CA SER A 768 -27.34 2.00 -50.99
C SER A 768 -27.84 3.38 -50.58
N GLY A 769 -27.52 3.76 -49.34
CA GLY A 769 -27.99 4.99 -48.73
C GLY A 769 -26.99 6.13 -48.80
N THR A 770 -27.51 7.35 -48.67
CA THR A 770 -26.73 8.58 -48.50
C THR A 770 -26.93 9.13 -47.10
N LEU A 771 -25.84 9.36 -46.38
CA LEU A 771 -25.88 10.02 -45.08
C LEU A 771 -26.20 11.50 -45.25
N ILE A 772 -27.29 11.95 -44.63
CA ILE A 772 -27.76 13.34 -44.63
C ILE A 772 -27.57 13.90 -43.23
N GLY A 773 -26.99 15.10 -43.13
CA GLY A 773 -26.88 15.81 -41.85
C GLY A 773 -25.51 15.77 -41.20
N SER A 774 -25.51 15.80 -39.86
CA SER A 774 -24.31 15.79 -39.01
C SER A 774 -23.97 14.42 -38.42
N GLY A 775 -24.64 13.35 -38.86
CA GLY A 775 -24.28 11.98 -38.50
C GLY A 775 -22.89 11.61 -39.02
N SER A 776 -22.31 10.54 -38.48
CA SER A 776 -21.01 10.01 -38.91
C SER A 776 -20.94 8.49 -38.78
N PHE A 777 -20.00 7.86 -39.49
CA PHE A 777 -19.59 6.48 -39.21
C PHE A 777 -18.47 6.54 -38.17
N ALA A 778 -18.74 6.03 -36.97
CA ALA A 778 -17.85 6.16 -35.82
C ALA A 778 -17.41 4.78 -35.33
N SER A 779 -16.21 4.68 -34.75
CA SER A 779 -15.79 3.46 -34.08
C SER A 779 -16.53 3.26 -32.75
N ASP A 780 -16.90 2.02 -32.49
CA ASP A 780 -17.53 1.51 -31.29
C ASP A 780 -16.77 0.27 -30.83
N SER A 781 -16.38 0.24 -29.56
CA SER A 781 -15.56 -0.84 -29.00
C SER A 781 -16.27 -2.19 -28.98
N GLU A 782 -17.60 -2.21 -29.11
CA GLU A 782 -18.42 -3.42 -29.00
C GLU A 782 -18.90 -3.92 -30.38
N LYS A 783 -19.02 -3.01 -31.36
CA LYS A 783 -19.65 -3.28 -32.68
C LYS A 783 -18.80 -2.90 -33.90
N GLY A 784 -17.60 -2.35 -33.73
CA GLY A 784 -16.80 -1.92 -34.87
C GLY A 784 -17.24 -0.55 -35.39
N SER A 785 -17.33 -0.34 -36.71
CA SER A 785 -17.77 0.95 -37.25
C SER A 785 -19.30 0.99 -37.35
N VAL A 786 -19.93 2.00 -36.75
CA VAL A 786 -21.39 2.11 -36.65
C VAL A 786 -21.90 3.46 -37.13
N LEU A 787 -23.18 3.52 -37.52
CA LEU A 787 -23.84 4.79 -37.80
C LEU A 787 -24.14 5.53 -36.49
N SER A 788 -23.47 6.66 -36.25
CA SER A 788 -23.65 7.50 -35.08
C SER A 788 -24.48 8.75 -35.41
N LEU A 789 -25.62 8.90 -34.74
CA LEU A 789 -26.57 10.00 -34.92
C LEU A 789 -26.65 10.82 -33.62
N PRO A 790 -26.18 12.08 -33.61
CA PRO A 790 -25.97 12.84 -32.35
C PRO A 790 -27.26 13.25 -31.62
N GLY A 791 -28.44 13.15 -32.25
CA GLY A 791 -29.71 13.63 -31.68
C GLY A 791 -29.81 15.16 -31.56
N GLY A 792 -31.03 15.67 -31.32
CA GLY A 792 -31.32 17.11 -31.17
C GLY A 792 -31.90 17.78 -32.43
N ASN A 793 -32.08 19.11 -32.42
CA ASN A 793 -32.75 19.88 -33.49
C ASN A 793 -32.07 19.84 -34.88
N GLY A 794 -30.97 19.10 -35.04
CA GLY A 794 -30.29 18.84 -36.31
C GLY A 794 -30.91 17.66 -37.06
N VAL A 795 -30.92 17.75 -38.39
CA VAL A 795 -31.37 16.67 -39.27
C VAL A 795 -30.21 15.70 -39.47
N SER A 796 -30.29 14.45 -39.00
CA SER A 796 -29.24 13.42 -39.19
C SER A 796 -29.82 12.03 -39.40
N TYR A 797 -29.69 11.48 -40.61
CA TYR A 797 -30.26 10.19 -41.00
C TYR A 797 -29.62 9.66 -42.29
N VAL A 798 -29.84 8.38 -42.63
CA VAL A 798 -29.49 7.81 -43.94
C VAL A 798 -30.73 7.76 -44.82
N ASN A 799 -30.65 8.36 -46.00
CA ASN A 799 -31.67 8.22 -47.05
C ASN A 799 -31.27 7.08 -47.99
N CYS A 800 -31.99 5.95 -47.92
CA CYS A 800 -31.80 4.81 -48.82
C CYS A 800 -32.51 4.97 -50.17
N GLY A 801 -33.16 6.13 -50.37
CA GLY A 801 -33.87 6.46 -51.60
C GLY A 801 -35.15 5.66 -51.77
N HIS A 802 -35.78 5.87 -52.92
CA HIS A 802 -36.96 5.16 -53.35
C HIS A 802 -36.58 4.06 -54.35
N ALA A 803 -36.81 2.80 -53.99
CA ALA A 803 -36.56 1.64 -54.83
C ALA A 803 -37.78 0.70 -54.91
N PRO A 804 -38.10 0.14 -56.10
CA PRO A 804 -39.21 -0.80 -56.25
C PRO A 804 -39.13 -2.06 -55.37
N SER A 805 -37.90 -2.51 -55.07
CA SER A 805 -37.61 -3.64 -54.16
C SER A 805 -38.13 -3.38 -52.75
N ILE A 806 -37.87 -2.19 -52.20
CA ILE A 806 -38.35 -1.78 -50.88
C ILE A 806 -39.83 -1.42 -50.90
N GLU A 807 -40.29 -0.70 -51.93
CA GLU A 807 -41.69 -0.32 -52.07
C GLU A 807 -42.62 -1.53 -52.16
N ASN A 808 -42.22 -2.57 -52.91
CA ASN A 808 -43.01 -3.79 -53.02
C ASN A 808 -42.90 -4.70 -51.79
N THR A 809 -41.95 -4.44 -50.89
CA THR A 809 -41.78 -5.23 -49.67
C THR A 809 -42.57 -4.62 -48.51
N ILE A 810 -42.36 -3.35 -48.23
CA ILE A 810 -42.94 -2.66 -47.07
C ILE A 810 -44.32 -2.11 -47.45
N LYS A 811 -45.33 -2.99 -47.39
CA LYS A 811 -46.75 -2.71 -47.61
C LYS A 811 -47.64 -3.22 -46.49
N SER A 812 -48.85 -2.69 -46.41
CA SER A 812 -49.84 -2.98 -45.37
C SER A 812 -50.31 -4.44 -45.41
N ASP A 813 -50.34 -5.05 -46.59
CA ASP A 813 -50.80 -6.42 -46.87
C ASP A 813 -49.69 -7.46 -47.01
N ASN A 814 -48.42 -7.05 -46.91
CA ASN A 814 -47.26 -7.93 -47.08
C ASN A 814 -46.63 -8.38 -45.76
N SER A 815 -46.06 -9.58 -45.78
CA SER A 815 -45.17 -10.07 -44.73
C SER A 815 -43.73 -9.61 -45.00
N PHE A 816 -43.07 -9.05 -44.00
CA PHE A 816 -41.68 -8.56 -44.12
C PHE A 816 -40.99 -8.53 -42.76
N THR A 817 -39.66 -8.41 -42.76
CA THR A 817 -38.86 -8.27 -41.53
C THR A 817 -37.83 -7.16 -41.67
N VAL A 818 -37.73 -6.31 -40.64
CA VAL A 818 -36.62 -5.35 -40.48
C VAL A 818 -35.86 -5.65 -39.20
N SER A 819 -34.57 -5.96 -39.31
CA SER A 819 -33.65 -6.21 -38.21
C SER A 819 -32.64 -5.06 -38.11
N ALA A 820 -32.26 -4.66 -36.90
CA ALA A 820 -31.21 -3.68 -36.65
C ALA A 820 -30.61 -3.86 -35.25
N TRP A 821 -29.34 -3.54 -35.08
CA TRP A 821 -28.75 -3.28 -33.76
C TRP A 821 -28.85 -1.80 -33.43
N VAL A 822 -29.26 -1.47 -32.21
CA VAL A 822 -29.48 -0.08 -31.78
C VAL A 822 -28.97 0.20 -30.38
N ARG A 823 -28.38 1.38 -30.16
CA ARG A 823 -27.95 1.92 -28.86
C ARG A 823 -28.34 3.38 -28.73
N PHE A 824 -29.34 3.69 -27.89
CA PHE A 824 -29.89 5.04 -27.72
C PHE A 824 -29.34 5.74 -26.47
N ASN A 825 -28.99 7.04 -26.57
CA ASN A 825 -28.12 7.72 -25.60
C ASN A 825 -28.65 9.06 -25.02
N ALA A 826 -29.66 9.73 -25.60
CA ALA A 826 -30.03 11.09 -25.19
C ALA A 826 -31.41 11.21 -24.52
N ASP A 827 -31.57 12.21 -23.63
CA ASP A 827 -32.87 12.68 -23.13
C ASP A 827 -33.45 13.76 -24.07
N GLY A 828 -34.72 13.59 -24.46
CA GLY A 828 -35.45 14.52 -25.34
C GLY A 828 -36.92 14.13 -25.51
N ALA A 829 -37.79 15.11 -25.69
CA ALA A 829 -39.26 14.97 -25.55
C ALA A 829 -39.98 14.12 -26.63
N LEU A 830 -39.27 13.44 -27.55
CA LEU A 830 -39.89 12.81 -28.72
C LEU A 830 -39.30 11.42 -29.04
N THR A 831 -40.13 10.58 -29.67
CA THR A 831 -39.82 9.21 -30.13
C THR A 831 -38.80 9.26 -31.29
N GLY A 832 -37.72 8.47 -31.22
CA GLY A 832 -36.70 8.39 -32.27
C GLY A 832 -36.94 7.19 -33.19
N ALA A 833 -37.00 7.41 -34.50
CA ALA A 833 -37.29 6.35 -35.46
C ALA A 833 -36.03 5.62 -35.92
N ILE A 834 -35.97 4.31 -35.69
CA ILE A 834 -34.86 3.45 -36.12
C ILE A 834 -34.88 3.31 -37.65
N TRP A 835 -36.07 3.17 -38.23
CA TRP A 835 -36.31 3.15 -39.66
C TRP A 835 -37.71 3.66 -39.98
N GLY A 836 -37.93 4.12 -41.21
CA GLY A 836 -39.27 4.52 -41.64
C GLY A 836 -39.46 4.67 -43.14
N LYS A 837 -40.69 4.41 -43.58
CA LYS A 837 -41.21 4.67 -44.93
C LYS A 837 -42.58 5.33 -44.80
N ALA A 838 -42.61 6.64 -44.60
CA ALA A 838 -43.83 7.38 -44.27
C ALA A 838 -43.93 8.77 -44.90
N VAL A 839 -45.18 9.20 -45.11
CA VAL A 839 -45.55 10.59 -45.38
C VAL A 839 -46.02 11.23 -44.07
N LYS A 840 -45.43 12.38 -43.71
CA LYS A 840 -45.75 13.12 -42.48
C LYS A 840 -47.26 13.30 -42.31
N ASN A 841 -47.81 12.87 -41.17
CA ASN A 841 -49.21 13.03 -40.76
C ASN A 841 -50.27 12.44 -41.72
N VAL A 842 -49.88 11.58 -42.67
CA VAL A 842 -50.82 11.02 -43.65
C VAL A 842 -50.82 9.50 -43.60
N SER A 843 -49.68 8.86 -43.86
CA SER A 843 -49.61 7.40 -43.85
C SER A 843 -48.18 6.88 -43.91
N GLY A 844 -47.91 5.76 -43.23
CA GLY A 844 -46.64 5.07 -43.35
C GLY A 844 -46.35 4.12 -42.19
N ILE A 845 -45.16 3.55 -42.24
CA ILE A 845 -44.72 2.53 -41.29
C ILE A 845 -43.28 2.80 -40.84
N SER A 846 -43.05 2.63 -39.54
CA SER A 846 -41.76 2.89 -38.91
C SER A 846 -41.56 2.01 -37.69
N GLY A 847 -40.30 1.67 -37.43
CA GLY A 847 -39.82 1.14 -36.16
C GLY A 847 -39.22 2.26 -35.32
N SER A 848 -39.43 2.27 -34.01
CA SER A 848 -39.02 3.41 -33.18
C SER A 848 -38.69 3.07 -31.75
N TRP A 849 -37.85 3.89 -31.13
CA TRP A 849 -37.63 3.98 -29.70
C TRP A 849 -38.44 5.14 -29.10
N ARG A 850 -39.22 4.86 -28.06
CA ARG A 850 -40.05 5.85 -27.37
C ARG A 850 -39.31 6.35 -26.14
N SER A 851 -38.93 7.62 -26.16
CA SER A 851 -38.07 8.21 -25.11
C SER A 851 -38.75 8.36 -23.74
N TYR A 852 -40.09 8.51 -23.71
CA TYR A 852 -40.85 8.75 -22.48
C TYR A 852 -41.06 7.51 -21.61
N ASP A 853 -40.98 6.30 -22.18
CA ASP A 853 -41.07 5.04 -21.43
C ASP A 853 -39.91 4.07 -21.73
N ASN A 854 -38.92 4.51 -22.51
CA ASN A 854 -37.74 3.76 -22.93
C ASN A 854 -38.06 2.40 -23.58
N LYS A 855 -39.13 2.33 -24.37
CA LYS A 855 -39.52 1.09 -25.07
C LYS A 855 -39.20 1.14 -26.55
N LEU A 856 -38.81 -0.01 -27.11
CA LEU A 856 -38.79 -0.23 -28.55
C LEU A 856 -40.20 -0.53 -29.03
N SER A 857 -40.53 -0.12 -30.26
CA SER A 857 -41.89 -0.21 -30.79
C SER A 857 -41.92 -0.42 -32.31
N PHE A 858 -42.95 -1.12 -32.75
CA PHE A 858 -43.29 -1.31 -34.15
C PHE A 858 -44.82 -1.32 -34.27
N GLY A 859 -45.41 -0.41 -35.06
CA GLY A 859 -46.87 -0.26 -35.07
C GLY A 859 -47.43 0.01 -33.66
N SER A 860 -48.34 -0.84 -33.19
CA SER A 860 -48.91 -0.78 -31.82
C SER A 860 -48.18 -1.66 -30.80
N VAL A 861 -47.20 -2.46 -31.21
CA VAL A 861 -46.47 -3.37 -30.32
C VAL A 861 -45.24 -2.71 -29.73
N THR A 862 -44.91 -3.08 -28.49
CA THR A 862 -43.82 -2.46 -27.71
C THR A 862 -43.06 -3.51 -26.89
N SER A 863 -41.81 -3.23 -26.53
CA SER A 863 -41.06 -4.12 -25.64
C SER A 863 -41.78 -4.27 -24.29
N ASN A 864 -41.73 -5.47 -23.70
CA ASN A 864 -42.48 -5.75 -22.47
C ASN A 864 -42.02 -4.85 -21.31
N ASN A 865 -40.71 -4.63 -21.22
CA ASN A 865 -40.07 -3.78 -20.22
C ASN A 865 -39.45 -2.54 -20.85
N ALA A 866 -39.26 -1.51 -20.02
CA ALA A 866 -38.40 -0.38 -20.34
C ALA A 866 -36.95 -0.86 -20.47
N LEU A 867 -36.22 -0.34 -21.45
CA LEU A 867 -34.85 -0.75 -21.77
C LEU A 867 -33.84 0.27 -21.26
N THR A 868 -32.64 -0.21 -20.95
CA THR A 868 -31.55 0.60 -20.39
C THR A 868 -30.87 1.40 -21.51
N ARG A 869 -30.65 2.70 -21.29
CA ARG A 869 -29.96 3.55 -22.26
C ARG A 869 -28.47 3.23 -22.30
N GLY A 870 -27.82 3.51 -23.43
CA GLY A 870 -26.39 3.25 -23.58
C GLY A 870 -26.02 1.77 -23.70
N VAL A 871 -26.98 0.87 -23.93
CA VAL A 871 -26.77 -0.56 -24.16
C VAL A 871 -27.21 -0.93 -25.58
N TRP A 872 -26.49 -1.86 -26.23
CA TRP A 872 -26.87 -2.41 -27.54
C TRP A 872 -28.02 -3.41 -27.42
N TYR A 873 -29.03 -3.24 -28.28
CA TYR A 873 -30.14 -4.17 -28.42
C TYR A 873 -30.31 -4.60 -29.87
N HIS A 874 -30.57 -5.88 -30.08
CA HIS A 874 -31.03 -6.39 -31.37
C HIS A 874 -32.54 -6.19 -31.47
N TYR A 875 -32.94 -5.24 -32.30
CA TYR A 875 -34.33 -4.89 -32.58
C TYR A 875 -34.78 -5.60 -33.86
N VAL A 876 -35.89 -6.34 -33.79
CA VAL A 876 -36.48 -6.94 -35.00
C VAL A 876 -37.99 -6.71 -35.04
N ALA A 877 -38.45 -6.08 -36.12
CA ALA A 877 -39.84 -5.90 -36.45
C ALA A 877 -40.24 -6.88 -37.54
N VAL A 878 -41.24 -7.73 -37.27
CA VAL A 878 -41.78 -8.69 -38.24
C VAL A 878 -43.25 -8.37 -38.46
N ARG A 879 -43.67 -8.22 -39.71
CA ARG A 879 -45.07 -8.34 -40.09
C ARG A 879 -45.29 -9.69 -40.72
N ASP A 880 -46.30 -10.40 -40.25
CA ASP A 880 -46.77 -11.61 -40.89
C ASP A 880 -48.29 -11.66 -40.97
N SER A 881 -48.84 -11.78 -42.18
CA SER A 881 -50.27 -12.01 -42.43
C SER A 881 -51.18 -11.03 -41.69
N GLY A 882 -50.79 -9.74 -41.67
CA GLY A 882 -51.54 -8.68 -40.99
C GLY A 882 -51.34 -8.61 -39.46
N THR A 883 -50.35 -9.30 -38.90
CA THR A 883 -49.95 -9.20 -37.49
C THR A 883 -48.54 -8.64 -37.37
N ASP A 884 -48.35 -7.65 -36.48
CA ASP A 884 -47.05 -7.09 -36.14
C ASP A 884 -46.47 -7.81 -34.92
N TYR A 885 -45.20 -8.18 -34.99
CA TYR A 885 -44.42 -8.79 -33.92
C TYR A 885 -43.16 -7.98 -33.67
N LEU A 886 -42.79 -7.85 -32.40
CA LEU A 886 -41.55 -7.23 -31.97
C LEU A 886 -40.68 -8.25 -31.23
N TYR A 887 -39.42 -8.37 -31.65
CA TYR A 887 -38.39 -9.14 -30.96
C TYR A 887 -37.30 -8.20 -30.46
N VAL A 888 -36.75 -8.52 -29.29
CA VAL A 888 -35.59 -7.85 -28.71
C VAL A 888 -34.60 -8.92 -28.25
N ASN A 889 -33.34 -8.81 -28.69
CA ASN A 889 -32.26 -9.76 -28.37
C ASN A 889 -32.63 -11.20 -28.73
N GLY A 890 -33.15 -11.41 -29.94
CA GLY A 890 -33.57 -12.73 -30.43
C GLY A 890 -34.85 -13.30 -29.78
N ILE A 891 -35.50 -12.58 -28.86
CA ILE A 891 -36.66 -13.07 -28.10
C ILE A 891 -37.91 -12.23 -28.39
N ARG A 892 -39.03 -12.91 -28.68
CA ARG A 892 -40.33 -12.28 -28.92
C ARG A 892 -40.82 -11.53 -27.69
N GLN A 893 -41.13 -10.26 -27.84
CA GLN A 893 -41.66 -9.40 -26.78
C GLN A 893 -43.18 -9.40 -26.79
N SER A 894 -43.78 -8.90 -27.87
CA SER A 894 -45.23 -8.73 -27.99
C SER A 894 -45.66 -8.78 -29.46
N ASN A 895 -46.97 -8.97 -29.67
CA ASN A 895 -47.59 -8.93 -30.99
C ASN A 895 -48.99 -8.28 -30.93
N SER A 896 -49.45 -7.74 -32.06
CA SER A 896 -50.81 -7.23 -32.22
C SER A 896 -51.21 -7.27 -33.68
N ASN A 897 -52.51 -7.25 -33.97
CA ASN A 897 -52.96 -7.02 -35.35
C ASN A 897 -52.36 -5.69 -35.86
N ALA A 898 -51.85 -5.71 -37.09
CA ALA A 898 -51.29 -4.55 -37.74
C ALA A 898 -52.39 -3.50 -37.94
N ASN A 899 -52.09 -2.24 -37.62
CA ASN A 899 -53.02 -1.16 -37.92
C ASN A 899 -53.14 -0.98 -39.44
N SER A 900 -54.34 -0.75 -39.94
CA SER A 900 -54.53 -0.38 -41.35
C SER A 900 -53.94 1.00 -41.62
N TYR A 901 -52.98 1.08 -42.54
CA TYR A 901 -52.46 2.34 -43.07
C TYR A 901 -52.50 2.30 -44.60
N THR A 902 -52.61 3.48 -45.23
CA THR A 902 -52.58 3.60 -46.69
C THR A 902 -51.15 3.42 -47.19
N ASP A 903 -50.91 2.49 -48.10
CA ASP A 903 -49.55 2.30 -48.59
C ASP A 903 -48.97 3.58 -49.22
N SER A 904 -47.84 4.00 -48.68
CA SER A 904 -47.15 5.22 -49.06
C SER A 904 -46.39 4.99 -50.36
N VAL A 905 -47.04 5.24 -51.50
CA VAL A 905 -46.42 5.09 -52.83
C VAL A 905 -45.38 6.20 -53.09
N ASN A 906 -44.31 5.88 -53.81
CA ASN A 906 -43.22 6.81 -54.15
C ASN A 906 -42.57 7.52 -52.95
N GLN A 907 -42.40 6.83 -51.82
CA GLN A 907 -41.65 7.33 -50.66
C GLN A 907 -40.30 6.63 -50.53
N ASP A 908 -39.28 7.38 -50.08
CA ASP A 908 -37.98 6.83 -49.75
C ASP A 908 -38.05 6.01 -48.45
N PHE A 909 -37.07 5.12 -48.29
CA PHE A 909 -36.77 4.45 -47.04
C PHE A 909 -35.66 5.18 -46.28
N TYR A 910 -35.87 5.37 -44.98
CA TYR A 910 -34.94 6.07 -44.11
C TYR A 910 -34.46 5.16 -42.99
N ILE A 911 -33.17 5.27 -42.64
CA ILE A 911 -32.58 4.72 -41.42
C ILE A 911 -32.23 5.88 -40.50
N GLY A 912 -32.67 5.80 -39.24
CA GLY A 912 -32.52 6.88 -38.25
C GLY A 912 -33.57 7.99 -38.34
N ARG A 913 -34.63 7.82 -39.16
CA ARG A 913 -35.73 8.79 -39.33
C ARG A 913 -37.01 8.15 -39.83
N ALA A 914 -38.16 8.76 -39.54
CA ALA A 914 -39.47 8.27 -39.97
C ALA A 914 -39.96 8.84 -41.32
N TRP A 915 -39.69 10.12 -41.63
CA TRP A 915 -40.11 10.78 -42.89
C TRP A 915 -39.29 12.03 -43.23
N ALA A 916 -39.26 12.44 -44.50
CA ALA A 916 -38.35 13.47 -45.02
C ALA A 916 -38.46 14.87 -44.37
N THR A 917 -39.67 15.38 -44.12
CA THR A 917 -39.94 16.81 -43.88
C THR A 917 -40.02 17.25 -42.40
N SER A 918 -39.56 16.45 -41.44
CA SER A 918 -39.52 16.82 -40.01
C SER A 918 -38.33 16.21 -39.27
N ASN A 919 -37.53 17.04 -38.62
CA ASN A 919 -36.43 16.64 -37.72
C ASN A 919 -36.90 16.21 -36.31
N THR A 920 -38.20 15.98 -36.16
CA THR A 920 -38.88 15.80 -34.86
C THR A 920 -38.74 14.37 -34.33
N TYR A 921 -38.30 13.41 -35.16
CA TYR A 921 -38.26 11.98 -34.83
C TYR A 921 -36.94 11.31 -35.26
N ASP A 922 -35.86 12.07 -35.37
CA ASP A 922 -34.54 11.52 -35.71
C ASP A 922 -34.01 10.70 -34.53
N PHE A 923 -33.42 9.54 -34.81
CA PHE A 923 -32.96 8.61 -33.77
C PHE A 923 -31.71 9.15 -33.05
N PRO A 924 -31.75 9.34 -31.71
CA PRO A 924 -30.60 9.87 -30.97
C PRO A 924 -29.74 8.74 -30.41
N GLY A 925 -28.85 8.20 -31.24
CA GLY A 925 -28.04 7.05 -30.85
C GLY A 925 -27.18 6.47 -31.96
N ARG A 926 -26.75 5.23 -31.76
CA ARG A 926 -25.98 4.43 -32.72
C ARG A 926 -26.86 3.33 -33.31
N ILE A 927 -26.72 3.08 -34.60
CA ILE A 927 -27.40 2.02 -35.34
C ILE A 927 -26.35 1.21 -36.08
N ASP A 928 -26.55 -0.10 -36.11
CA ASP A 928 -25.68 -1.02 -36.82
C ASP A 928 -26.49 -2.19 -37.42
N ASP A 929 -25.90 -2.92 -38.37
CA ASP A 929 -26.43 -4.16 -38.94
C ASP A 929 -27.91 -4.13 -39.37
N VAL A 930 -28.31 -3.18 -40.22
CA VAL A 930 -29.72 -3.06 -40.66
C VAL A 930 -30.00 -4.00 -41.82
N MET A 931 -30.95 -4.92 -41.65
CA MET A 931 -31.35 -5.90 -42.67
C MET A 931 -32.85 -5.81 -42.98
N LEU A 932 -33.20 -5.94 -44.26
CA LEU A 932 -34.59 -5.97 -44.75
C LEU A 932 -34.85 -7.28 -45.51
N TYR A 933 -35.92 -7.97 -45.13
CA TYR A 933 -36.39 -9.20 -45.76
C TYR A 933 -37.81 -9.00 -46.32
N ASN A 934 -38.07 -9.57 -47.50
CA ASN A 934 -39.39 -9.56 -48.14
C ASN A 934 -40.32 -10.69 -47.66
N ARG A 935 -40.04 -11.24 -46.47
CA ARG A 935 -40.85 -12.24 -45.80
C ARG A 935 -40.78 -12.07 -44.28
N ALA A 936 -41.69 -12.71 -43.58
CA ALA A 936 -41.59 -12.90 -42.15
C ALA A 936 -40.46 -13.92 -41.85
N LEU A 937 -39.49 -13.52 -41.03
CA LEU A 937 -38.51 -14.46 -40.48
C LEU A 937 -39.12 -15.25 -39.32
N SER A 938 -38.75 -16.51 -39.22
CA SER A 938 -39.09 -17.36 -38.08
C SER A 938 -38.29 -16.97 -36.82
N GLU A 939 -38.77 -17.36 -35.64
CA GLU A 939 -38.05 -17.11 -34.39
C GLU A 939 -36.63 -17.70 -34.39
N ALA A 940 -36.46 -18.86 -35.02
CA ALA A 940 -35.15 -19.53 -35.13
C ALA A 940 -34.18 -18.73 -36.01
N GLU A 941 -34.65 -18.18 -37.13
CA GLU A 941 -33.84 -17.33 -38.02
C GLU A 941 -33.48 -16.00 -37.34
N ILE A 942 -34.43 -15.40 -36.61
CA ILE A 942 -34.18 -14.17 -35.83
C ILE A 942 -33.15 -14.43 -34.72
N ARG A 943 -33.23 -15.60 -34.08
CA ARG A 943 -32.26 -16.03 -33.07
C ARG A 943 -30.88 -16.27 -33.67
N ALA A 944 -30.81 -16.87 -34.85
CA ALA A 944 -29.55 -17.07 -35.58
C ALA A 944 -28.89 -15.71 -35.92
N ILE A 945 -29.67 -14.73 -36.38
CA ILE A 945 -29.17 -13.36 -36.62
C ILE A 945 -28.64 -12.74 -35.32
N TYR A 946 -29.37 -12.87 -34.20
CA TYR A 946 -28.92 -12.37 -32.90
C TYR A 946 -27.59 -12.98 -32.47
N ASP A 947 -27.50 -14.31 -32.49
CA ASP A 947 -26.30 -15.02 -32.03
C ASP A 947 -25.09 -14.77 -32.93
N PHE A 948 -25.30 -14.61 -34.23
CA PHE A 948 -24.25 -14.27 -35.19
C PHE A 948 -23.72 -12.84 -35.01
N GLN A 949 -24.59 -11.89 -34.69
CA GLN A 949 -24.25 -10.46 -34.68
C GLN A 949 -24.00 -9.87 -33.28
N LYS A 950 -24.18 -10.61 -32.18
CA LYS A 950 -24.12 -10.04 -30.83
C LYS A 950 -22.70 -9.54 -30.45
N PRO A 951 -22.59 -8.38 -29.77
CA PRO A 951 -21.32 -7.92 -29.20
C PRO A 951 -20.70 -8.90 -28.20
N ALA A 952 -19.37 -8.99 -28.19
CA ALA A 952 -18.62 -9.80 -27.23
C ALA A 952 -18.79 -9.23 -25.80
N GLY A 953 -19.46 -9.98 -24.91
CA GLY A 953 -19.67 -9.62 -23.50
C GLY A 953 -21.13 -9.60 -23.01
N LEU A 954 -22.12 -9.80 -23.88
CA LEU A 954 -23.52 -9.96 -23.45
C LEU A 954 -23.81 -11.42 -23.05
N ALA A 955 -24.20 -11.62 -21.78
CA ALA A 955 -24.52 -12.95 -21.24
C ALA A 955 -25.70 -13.63 -21.96
N ILE A 956 -25.61 -14.94 -22.18
CA ILE A 956 -26.65 -15.77 -22.79
C ILE A 956 -27.88 -15.82 -21.86
N ILE A 957 -29.03 -15.31 -22.31
CA ILE A 957 -30.30 -15.53 -21.60
C ILE A 957 -30.83 -16.92 -21.99
N ASN A 958 -30.86 -17.83 -21.02
CA ASN A 958 -31.41 -19.18 -21.17
C ASN A 958 -32.96 -19.14 -21.15
N PRO A 959 -33.68 -19.69 -22.15
CA PRO A 959 -35.15 -19.56 -22.27
C PRO A 959 -35.97 -20.30 -21.21
N ASN A 960 -35.36 -21.14 -20.36
CA ASN A 960 -36.10 -22.10 -19.54
C ASN A 960 -36.30 -21.72 -18.06
N ASN A 961 -35.92 -20.52 -17.62
CA ASN A 961 -36.21 -20.07 -16.25
C ASN A 961 -37.60 -19.43 -16.14
N GLN A 962 -38.64 -20.26 -16.29
CA GLN A 962 -39.92 -20.06 -15.61
C GLN A 962 -39.71 -20.35 -14.12
N ASN A 963 -39.08 -19.43 -13.39
CA ASN A 963 -39.20 -19.26 -11.93
C ASN A 963 -38.42 -18.01 -11.49
N GLN A 964 -38.98 -16.83 -11.79
CA GLN A 964 -38.64 -15.59 -11.10
C GLN A 964 -39.28 -15.60 -9.71
N THR A 965 -38.63 -16.20 -8.71
CA THR A 965 -38.97 -15.95 -7.29
C THR A 965 -37.79 -15.87 -6.32
N GLU A 966 -36.53 -15.99 -6.76
CA GLU A 966 -35.37 -15.92 -5.83
C GLU A 966 -34.42 -14.73 -6.05
N LEU A 967 -34.74 -13.77 -6.93
CA LEU A 967 -33.95 -12.54 -7.08
C LEU A 967 -34.48 -11.34 -6.27
N SER A 968 -35.65 -11.47 -5.63
CA SER A 968 -36.21 -10.41 -4.78
C SER A 968 -35.61 -10.36 -3.37
N SER A 969 -34.86 -11.38 -2.94
CA SER A 969 -34.22 -11.40 -1.62
C SER A 969 -32.92 -10.56 -1.58
N TYR A 970 -32.18 -10.48 -2.68
CA TYR A 970 -30.91 -9.74 -2.73
C TYR A 970 -31.06 -8.22 -2.80
N ALA A 971 -32.11 -7.70 -3.45
CA ALA A 971 -32.39 -6.27 -3.49
C ALA A 971 -32.73 -5.71 -2.09
N SER A 972 -33.52 -6.45 -1.30
CA SER A 972 -33.90 -6.03 0.06
C SER A 972 -32.72 -5.95 1.04
N ILE A 973 -31.68 -6.77 0.83
CA ILE A 973 -30.45 -6.78 1.64
C ILE A 973 -29.56 -5.59 1.25
N LEU A 974 -29.46 -5.27 -0.05
CA LEU A 974 -28.72 -4.10 -0.52
C LEU A 974 -29.37 -2.79 -0.06
N ASP A 975 -30.70 -2.69 -0.08
CA ASP A 975 -31.43 -1.53 0.43
C ASP A 975 -31.24 -1.37 1.95
N ALA A 976 -31.26 -2.47 2.73
CA ALA A 976 -31.02 -2.44 4.17
C ALA A 976 -29.58 -2.04 4.54
N ILE A 977 -28.59 -2.47 3.75
CA ILE A 977 -27.18 -2.07 3.90
C ILE A 977 -27.02 -0.59 3.56
N GLN A 978 -27.67 -0.11 2.51
CA GLN A 978 -27.60 1.30 2.12
C GLN A 978 -28.28 2.22 3.16
N GLU A 979 -29.38 1.76 3.74
CA GLU A 979 -30.07 2.48 4.82
C GLU A 979 -29.25 2.52 6.12
N ALA A 980 -28.54 1.43 6.46
CA ALA A 980 -27.59 1.38 7.57
C ALA A 980 -26.39 2.33 7.36
N ILE A 981 -25.83 2.36 6.16
CA ILE A 981 -24.74 3.28 5.79
C ILE A 981 -25.18 4.74 5.92
N ASN A 982 -26.39 5.07 5.44
CA ASN A 982 -26.93 6.44 5.53
C ASN A 982 -27.20 6.85 6.99
N ARG A 983 -27.62 5.92 7.86
CA ARG A 983 -27.80 6.16 9.29
C ARG A 983 -26.48 6.42 10.01
N ILE A 984 -25.43 5.66 9.69
CA ILE A 984 -24.08 5.86 10.25
C ILE A 984 -23.50 7.20 9.80
N LYS A 985 -23.67 7.58 8.52
CA LYS A 985 -23.25 8.90 8.00
C LYS A 985 -23.97 10.08 8.62
N SER A 986 -25.14 9.87 9.24
CA SER A 986 -25.87 10.93 9.96
C SER A 986 -25.50 11.06 11.43
N LEU A 987 -24.72 10.10 11.96
CA LEU A 987 -24.25 10.05 13.35
C LEU A 987 -22.81 10.55 13.51
N PHE A 988 -22.06 10.63 12.41
CA PHE A 988 -20.82 11.37 12.28
C PHE A 988 -21.09 12.73 11.63
#